data_AF-A0A7S4SLP1-F1
#
_entry.id   AF-A0A7S4SLP1-F1
#
_cell.length_a   1.000
_cell.length_b   1.000
_cell.length_c   1.000
_cell.angle_alpha   90.00
_cell.angle_beta   90.00
_cell.angle_gamma   90.00
#
_symmetry.space_group_name_H-M   'P 1'
#
loop_
_entity.id
_entity.type
_entity.pdbx_description
1 polymer ?
#
loop_
_entity_poly.entity_id
_entity_poly.type
_entity_poly.pdbx_seq_one_letter_code
_entity_poly.pdbx_strand_id
1 'polypeptide(L)'
;MGIERIQAATERDFVDKAVDYIQETIMKFQLSHSVGCFVLGLHGSNGRVRRARQIDVLSNLACRTSIDWQRLKMFLVDERYGVQAEEDSNAHLVRDSFLKTLSKCGVAFPDEHFIAPDTALEPMEACATDYQSRLCALFEQENGPHLVTIGLGSDMHVASIFPEWYQTAPERWAEATRKGIGVLCTKTTTFEVPRRICVNLRVIRKAERIMLTLQEGSEEAWTRVKEAFNEERFSERRPKRQKVADPTNVLLTTDGVMMVQAKGRGTRQAPPPPPSPLDYVLKYSNISVMQLRVDTENSYALVVMGAGGDLARKKTFPSIFQLHLGRLLPANTSVIGCEDTSFHSDLGAMDDLWEKRLRSHLEKEKGWVPEDLQEFRERMDFAPVSYSDPSTLQALDRRIRERAEGHARDNRIFYLALPSFLFGKAVEQLRLHCWSETGSCRVIVEKPFGKNGEEARELSDRLTKHLAESETFRIDHYLAKTLVLNLLTLRFANRELGHLFHQHHIANVRITFKEAIGVQGRAGYFDGYGIIRDIMQNHLMQVLTLVAMEAPASLAAEDVRDEKVKVLKQIRPIDARDCVIGQYDGYQDDADIRKLNEKKGHPSRCATFAVVVLYLDNERWSGVPFIMKAGKAMETQHTIVRLQFKKAPPHSLFGDQPQNELVIRIQPREAIYYKMLAKLPGLGQGPRDVQQTVLDLDLKKRFELRRTPEAYEKLIHDVIQGESHNFVRRDELEEAWRIFDPLLRKLEVEEERVPERYVFGSRGPLKADELIDRLGYRRYTVTGVPGFAEDDFD
;
A
#
# COMPACT_ATOMS: atom_id res chain seq x y z
N MET A 1 11.81 17.94 -3.72
CA MET A 1 12.28 19.18 -3.06
C MET A 1 13.22 18.81 -1.93
N GLY A 2 14.40 19.43 -1.85
CA GLY A 2 15.36 19.20 -0.77
C GLY A 2 14.84 19.84 0.51
N ILE A 3 14.68 19.05 1.57
CA ILE A 3 14.33 19.55 2.90
C ILE A 3 15.48 19.14 3.80
N GLU A 4 16.12 20.11 4.43
CA GLU A 4 17.21 19.93 5.36
C GLU A 4 16.69 20.18 6.79
N ARG A 5 17.03 19.24 7.69
CA ARG A 5 16.64 19.27 9.11
C ARG A 5 17.89 19.55 9.95
N ILE A 6 17.91 20.70 10.61
CA ILE A 6 18.96 21.14 11.50
C ILE A 6 18.46 20.98 12.94
N GLN A 7 19.06 20.06 13.70
CA GLN A 7 18.76 19.90 15.13
C GLN A 7 19.67 20.80 15.98
N ALA A 8 19.09 21.44 17.00
CA ALA A 8 19.82 22.23 17.96
C ALA A 8 19.76 21.60 19.36
N ALA A 9 20.92 21.49 20.01
CA ALA A 9 21.08 20.83 21.30
C ALA A 9 20.67 21.72 22.48
N THR A 10 20.75 23.04 22.32
CA THR A 10 20.35 24.03 23.33
C THR A 10 19.62 25.20 22.67
N GLU A 11 18.99 26.06 23.47
CA GLU A 11 18.35 27.27 22.97
C GLU A 11 19.35 28.26 22.36
N ARG A 12 20.55 28.36 22.94
CA ARG A 12 21.65 29.15 22.38
C ARG A 12 22.13 28.60 21.03
N ASP A 13 22.33 27.28 20.96
CA ASP A 13 22.72 26.59 19.71
C ASP A 13 21.64 26.76 18.62
N PHE A 14 20.36 26.84 19.00
CA PHE A 14 19.27 27.15 18.07
C PHE A 14 19.38 28.58 17.53
N VAL A 15 19.58 29.57 18.41
CA VAL A 15 19.71 30.98 18.02
C VAL A 15 20.92 31.16 17.10
N ASP A 16 22.07 30.59 17.46
CA ASP A 16 23.30 30.68 16.68
C ASP A 16 23.10 30.09 15.27
N LYS A 17 22.54 28.88 15.16
CA LYS A 17 22.27 28.23 13.86
C LYS A 17 21.25 28.98 13.01
N ALA A 18 20.20 29.54 13.62
CA ALA A 18 19.21 30.32 12.89
C ALA A 18 19.80 31.63 12.36
N VAL A 19 20.61 32.32 13.16
CA VAL A 19 21.33 33.54 12.75
C VAL A 19 22.30 33.23 11.63
N ASP A 20 23.11 32.19 11.77
CA ASP A 20 24.11 31.80 10.77
C ASP A 20 23.43 31.46 9.44
N TYR A 21 22.33 30.69 9.46
CA TYR A 21 21.60 30.36 8.24
C TYR A 21 20.99 31.58 7.54
N ILE A 22 20.37 32.50 8.30
CA ILE A 22 19.80 33.73 7.74
C ILE A 22 20.93 34.60 7.14
N GLN A 23 22.02 34.78 7.88
CA GLN A 23 23.18 35.54 7.45
C GLN A 23 23.79 34.96 6.17
N GLU A 24 24.06 33.65 6.14
CA GLU A 24 24.63 32.98 4.97
C GLU A 24 23.75 33.12 3.74
N THR A 25 22.43 33.01 3.93
CA THR A 25 21.47 33.17 2.83
C THR A 25 21.48 34.59 2.27
N ILE A 26 21.47 35.61 3.14
CA ILE A 26 21.56 37.03 2.74
C ILE A 26 22.90 37.29 2.04
N MET A 27 24.01 36.88 2.64
CA MET A 27 25.34 37.11 2.09
C MET A 27 25.53 36.42 0.75
N LYS A 28 25.07 35.18 0.60
CA LYS A 28 25.14 34.44 -0.66
C LYS A 28 24.44 35.22 -1.77
N PHE A 29 23.27 35.78 -1.50
CA PHE A 29 22.55 36.62 -2.44
C PHE A 29 23.30 37.93 -2.75
N GLN A 30 23.76 38.65 -1.72
CA GLN A 30 24.43 39.94 -1.88
C GLN A 30 25.77 39.82 -2.60
N LEU A 31 26.45 38.69 -2.47
CA LEU A 31 27.67 38.35 -3.20
C LEU A 31 27.38 37.90 -4.63
N SER A 32 26.30 37.17 -4.88
CA SER A 32 25.95 36.67 -6.21
C SER A 32 25.24 37.69 -7.10
N HIS A 33 24.65 38.73 -6.51
CA HIS A 33 23.95 39.79 -7.22
C HIS A 33 24.61 41.14 -6.93
N SER A 34 25.06 41.83 -7.99
CA SER A 34 25.69 43.15 -7.86
C SER A 34 24.69 44.30 -7.65
N VAL A 35 23.40 44.07 -7.92
CA VAL A 35 22.30 45.04 -7.80
C VAL A 35 21.07 44.35 -7.20
N GLY A 36 20.18 45.10 -6.54
CA GLY A 36 18.94 44.58 -5.93
C GLY A 36 19.07 44.33 -4.42
N CYS A 37 17.92 44.27 -3.75
CA CYS A 37 17.81 44.04 -2.31
C CYS A 37 17.34 42.62 -2.00
N PHE A 38 17.94 42.01 -0.98
CA PHE A 38 17.41 40.77 -0.42
C PHE A 38 16.09 41.06 0.32
N VAL A 39 15.07 40.25 0.08
CA VAL A 39 13.74 40.44 0.70
C VAL A 39 13.48 39.35 1.73
N LEU A 40 13.40 39.75 3.00
CA LEU A 40 13.22 38.88 4.17
C LEU A 40 11.84 39.04 4.81
N GLY A 41 11.07 37.96 4.86
CA GLY A 41 9.80 37.89 5.58
C GLY A 41 9.98 37.43 7.02
N LEU A 42 9.47 38.21 7.98
CA LEU A 42 9.51 37.90 9.42
C LEU A 42 8.13 37.57 9.97
N HIS A 43 8.02 36.50 10.74
CA HIS A 43 6.81 36.21 11.53
C HIS A 43 6.80 36.94 12.87
N GLY A 44 5.70 36.89 13.60
CA GLY A 44 5.63 37.36 14.99
C GLY A 44 5.62 36.24 16.02
N SER A 45 6.18 36.47 17.20
CA SER A 45 6.20 35.50 18.30
C SER A 45 5.09 35.72 19.34
N ASN A 46 4.59 34.62 19.92
CA ASN A 46 3.50 34.62 20.91
C ASN A 46 4.00 34.55 22.36
N GLY A 47 3.75 35.57 23.17
CA GLY A 47 3.94 35.51 24.63
C GLY A 47 5.33 35.90 25.14
N ARG A 48 5.41 36.25 26.45
CA ARG A 48 6.61 36.87 27.06
C ARG A 48 7.88 36.02 27.00
N VAL A 49 7.78 34.69 27.09
CA VAL A 49 8.94 33.77 27.01
C VAL A 49 9.38 33.51 25.56
N ARG A 50 8.44 33.48 24.60
CA ARG A 50 8.77 33.22 23.18
C ARG A 50 9.23 34.48 22.44
N ARG A 51 8.92 35.68 22.97
CA ARG A 51 9.51 36.95 22.50
C ARG A 51 11.04 36.89 22.57
N ALA A 52 11.62 36.30 23.62
CA ALA A 52 13.06 36.21 23.82
C ALA A 52 13.78 35.54 22.63
N ARG A 53 13.37 34.35 22.17
CA ARG A 53 14.07 33.63 21.07
C ARG A 53 14.14 34.41 19.76
N GLN A 54 13.03 35.04 19.35
CA GLN A 54 13.00 35.80 18.11
C GLN A 54 13.77 37.11 18.25
N ILE A 55 13.61 37.79 19.40
CA ILE A 55 14.40 38.97 19.75
C ILE A 55 15.89 38.61 19.74
N ASP A 56 16.29 37.47 20.29
CA ASP A 56 17.69 37.03 20.36
C ASP A 56 18.24 36.71 18.97
N VAL A 57 17.48 36.02 18.10
CA VAL A 57 17.89 35.81 16.70
C VAL A 57 18.05 37.13 15.97
N LEU A 58 17.08 38.04 16.08
CA LEU A 58 17.15 39.33 15.40
C LEU A 58 18.28 40.21 15.95
N SER A 59 18.37 40.38 17.27
CA SER A 59 19.43 41.16 17.92
C SER A 59 20.83 40.60 17.64
N ASN A 60 21.01 39.27 17.62
CA ASN A 60 22.30 38.68 17.24
C ASN A 60 22.59 38.81 15.74
N LEU A 61 21.57 38.78 14.89
CA LEU A 61 21.72 39.06 13.46
C LEU A 61 22.16 40.52 13.22
N ALA A 62 21.61 41.49 13.99
CA ALA A 62 21.99 42.90 13.92
C ALA A 62 23.47 43.14 14.28
N CYS A 63 24.07 42.29 15.10
CA CYS A 63 25.49 42.38 15.48
C CYS A 63 26.45 41.88 14.38
N ARG A 64 25.95 41.40 13.23
CA ARG A 64 26.79 40.87 12.14
C ARG A 64 27.26 41.99 11.22
N THR A 65 28.58 42.18 11.13
CA THR A 65 29.21 43.25 10.33
C THR A 65 29.36 42.92 8.84
N SER A 66 29.04 41.69 8.43
CA SER A 66 29.27 41.19 7.07
C SER A 66 28.06 41.30 6.13
N ILE A 67 26.92 41.79 6.64
CA ILE A 67 25.69 42.00 5.87
C ILE A 67 25.67 43.44 5.38
N ASP A 68 25.38 43.65 4.10
CA ASP A 68 25.08 44.98 3.57
C ASP A 68 23.62 45.33 3.89
N TRP A 69 23.41 46.07 4.98
CA TRP A 69 22.09 46.43 5.48
C TRP A 69 21.32 47.38 4.55
N GLN A 70 22.00 48.09 3.65
CA GLN A 70 21.33 48.92 2.63
C GLN A 70 20.74 48.08 1.51
N ARG A 71 21.15 46.82 1.38
CA ARG A 71 20.65 45.87 0.38
C ARG A 71 19.76 44.78 1.01
N LEU A 72 19.06 45.13 2.08
CA LEU A 72 18.09 44.28 2.77
C LEU A 72 16.76 45.03 2.93
N LYS A 73 15.66 44.44 2.46
CA LYS A 73 14.28 44.88 2.70
C LYS A 73 13.54 43.81 3.48
N MET A 74 12.71 44.22 4.43
CA MET A 74 12.05 43.34 5.38
C MET A 74 10.54 43.61 5.41
N PHE A 75 9.75 42.55 5.50
CA PHE A 75 8.30 42.66 5.68
C PHE A 75 7.77 41.69 6.73
N LEU A 76 6.61 41.99 7.30
CA LEU A 76 5.95 41.13 8.29
C LEU A 76 4.98 40.13 7.63
N VAL A 77 5.10 38.87 8.01
CA VAL A 77 4.21 37.77 7.61
C VAL A 77 2.91 37.79 8.42
N ASP A 78 2.94 38.35 9.63
CA ASP A 78 1.83 38.43 10.57
C ASP A 78 1.94 39.69 11.46
N GLU A 79 0.81 40.36 11.73
CA GLU A 79 0.71 41.51 12.65
C GLU A 79 -0.61 41.52 13.44
N ARG A 80 -0.57 42.04 14.67
CA ARG A 80 -1.73 42.20 15.57
C ARG A 80 -2.47 43.51 15.24
N TYR A 81 -3.75 43.42 14.90
CA TYR A 81 -4.57 44.58 14.52
C TYR A 81 -5.41 45.11 15.70
N GLY A 82 -5.50 46.43 15.83
CA GLY A 82 -6.35 47.11 16.82
C GLY A 82 -5.81 47.07 18.26
N VAL A 83 -4.50 46.91 18.44
CA VAL A 83 -3.87 46.96 19.76
C VAL A 83 -3.68 48.43 20.17
N GLN A 84 -4.31 48.85 21.27
CA GLN A 84 -4.15 50.22 21.81
C GLN A 84 -2.82 50.42 22.57
N ALA A 85 -2.05 49.37 22.84
CA ALA A 85 -0.71 49.44 23.45
C ALA A 85 0.35 48.94 22.43
N GLU A 86 1.27 49.81 22.01
CA GLU A 86 2.31 49.50 21.01
C GLU A 86 3.18 48.29 21.36
N GLU A 87 3.35 47.98 22.66
CA GLU A 87 4.28 46.95 23.19
C GLU A 87 3.98 45.51 22.75
N ASP A 88 2.77 45.25 22.24
CA ASP A 88 2.36 43.92 21.80
C ASP A 88 2.29 43.77 20.26
N SER A 89 2.67 44.78 19.49
CA SER A 89 2.79 44.68 18.02
C SER A 89 4.10 43.97 17.60
N ASN A 90 4.04 43.17 16.54
CA ASN A 90 5.23 42.53 15.97
C ASN A 90 6.16 43.58 15.34
N ALA A 91 5.61 44.61 14.71
CA ALA A 91 6.34 45.74 14.16
C ALA A 91 7.08 46.51 15.26
N HIS A 92 6.44 46.73 16.41
CA HIS A 92 7.11 47.34 17.55
C HIS A 92 8.26 46.47 18.05
N LEU A 93 8.09 45.14 18.14
CA LEU A 93 9.15 44.23 18.55
C LEU A 93 10.36 44.29 17.61
N VAL A 94 10.17 44.30 16.30
CA VAL A 94 11.27 44.43 15.34
C VAL A 94 11.97 45.78 15.48
N ARG A 95 11.21 46.87 15.69
CA ARG A 95 11.79 48.20 15.91
C ARG A 95 12.60 48.27 17.21
N ASP A 96 12.05 47.80 18.33
CA ASP A 96 12.68 47.92 19.65
C ASP A 96 13.82 46.92 19.89
N SER A 97 13.85 45.79 19.17
CA SER A 97 14.95 44.82 19.21
C SER A 97 15.96 45.03 18.07
N PHE A 98 15.58 44.71 16.85
CA PHE A 98 16.47 44.63 15.69
C PHE A 98 17.00 46.00 15.27
N LEU A 99 16.10 46.93 14.93
CA LEU A 99 16.50 48.24 14.39
C LEU A 99 17.22 49.10 15.45
N LYS A 100 16.76 49.03 16.71
CA LYS A 100 17.43 49.67 17.84
C LYS A 100 18.84 49.10 18.08
N THR A 101 19.02 47.78 17.93
CA THR A 101 20.35 47.14 18.06
C THR A 101 21.27 47.54 16.91
N LEU A 102 20.78 47.55 15.67
CA LEU A 102 21.54 48.05 14.51
C LEU A 102 22.01 49.50 14.72
N SER A 103 21.11 50.37 15.18
CA SER A 103 21.43 51.77 15.47
C SER A 103 22.49 51.90 16.58
N LYS A 104 22.41 51.10 17.66
CA LYS A 104 23.45 51.04 18.71
C LYS A 104 24.79 50.54 18.19
N CYS A 105 24.78 49.65 17.19
CA CYS A 105 25.98 49.17 16.50
C CYS A 105 26.53 50.16 15.45
N GLY A 106 25.94 51.35 15.32
CA GLY A 106 26.38 52.38 14.36
C GLY A 106 25.99 52.08 12.91
N VAL A 107 25.07 51.14 12.69
CA VAL A 107 24.60 50.73 11.36
C VAL A 107 23.30 51.45 11.04
N ALA A 108 23.26 52.18 9.92
CA ALA A 108 22.04 52.80 9.42
C ALA A 108 21.22 51.79 8.61
N PHE A 109 19.96 51.60 8.98
CA PHE A 109 18.97 50.83 8.22
C PHE A 109 17.88 51.80 7.72
N PRO A 110 17.60 51.90 6.42
CA PRO A 110 16.57 52.81 5.91
C PRO A 110 15.18 52.41 6.43
N ASP A 111 14.43 53.36 6.99
CA ASP A 111 13.09 53.07 7.55
C ASP A 111 12.13 52.55 6.46
N GLU A 112 12.29 53.03 5.22
CA GLU A 112 11.54 52.58 4.05
C GLU A 112 11.80 51.11 3.68
N HIS A 113 12.90 50.51 4.18
CA HIS A 113 13.21 49.11 3.97
C HIS A 113 12.48 48.18 4.94
N PHE A 114 11.79 48.70 5.96
CA PHE A 114 10.94 47.91 6.85
C PHE A 114 9.46 48.17 6.57
N ILE A 115 8.83 47.22 5.90
CA ILE A 115 7.44 47.32 5.44
C ILE A 115 6.53 46.52 6.39
N ALA A 116 5.79 47.23 7.24
CA ALA A 116 4.82 46.66 8.18
C ALA A 116 3.40 47.19 7.92
N PRO A 117 2.34 46.44 8.27
CA PRO A 117 0.95 46.92 8.18
C PRO A 117 0.75 48.17 9.03
N ASP A 118 0.03 49.17 8.51
CA ASP A 118 -0.37 50.33 9.29
C ASP A 118 -1.66 50.03 10.05
N THR A 119 -1.52 49.59 11.29
CA THR A 119 -2.65 49.18 12.12
C THR A 119 -3.49 50.35 12.64
N ALA A 120 -3.14 51.60 12.33
CA ALA A 120 -3.96 52.78 12.64
C ALA A 120 -5.08 53.01 11.60
N LEU A 121 -5.01 52.39 10.42
CA LEU A 121 -6.02 52.51 9.37
C LEU A 121 -7.25 51.66 9.69
N GLU A 122 -8.39 52.32 9.96
CA GLU A 122 -9.70 51.69 10.14
C GLU A 122 -10.61 51.91 8.90
N PRO A 123 -11.40 50.91 8.47
CA PRO A 123 -11.53 49.57 9.05
C PRO A 123 -10.35 48.65 8.66
N MET A 124 -10.24 47.50 9.33
CA MET A 124 -9.14 46.53 9.18
C MET A 124 -8.85 46.12 7.73
N GLU A 125 -9.87 46.08 6.90
CA GLU A 125 -9.80 45.77 5.47
C GLU A 125 -9.03 46.84 4.68
N ALA A 126 -9.10 48.11 5.10
CA ALA A 126 -8.32 49.19 4.52
C ALA A 126 -6.82 49.03 4.84
N CYS A 127 -6.49 48.65 6.08
CA CYS A 127 -5.12 48.29 6.47
C CYS A 127 -4.56 47.12 5.63
N ALA A 128 -5.35 46.05 5.44
CA ALA A 128 -4.92 44.91 4.62
C ALA A 128 -4.72 45.28 3.14
N THR A 129 -5.59 46.13 2.60
CA THR A 129 -5.53 46.57 1.19
C THR A 129 -4.32 47.48 0.94
N ASP A 130 -4.04 48.42 1.86
CA ASP A 130 -2.83 49.24 1.83
C ASP A 130 -1.58 48.36 1.90
N TYR A 131 -1.52 47.46 2.89
CA TYR A 131 -0.36 46.60 3.07
C TYR A 131 -0.13 45.67 1.87
N GLN A 132 -1.20 45.13 1.29
CA GLN A 132 -1.12 44.33 0.07
C GLN A 132 -0.51 45.14 -1.09
N SER A 133 -0.92 46.39 -1.26
CA SER A 133 -0.41 47.26 -2.34
C SER A 133 1.09 47.51 -2.18
N ARG A 134 1.54 47.77 -0.95
CA ARG A 134 2.98 47.95 -0.63
C ARG A 134 3.80 46.68 -0.83
N LEU A 135 3.27 45.51 -0.48
CA LEU A 135 3.93 44.23 -0.74
C LEU A 135 3.99 43.88 -2.23
N CYS A 136 2.93 44.17 -3.00
CA CYS A 136 2.96 43.98 -4.45
C CYS A 136 4.05 44.84 -5.09
N ALA A 137 4.14 46.12 -4.74
CA ALA A 137 5.20 47.00 -5.23
C ALA A 137 6.61 46.49 -4.87
N LEU A 138 6.80 46.03 -3.63
CA LEU A 138 8.06 45.41 -3.19
C LEU A 138 8.42 44.18 -4.02
N PHE A 139 7.47 43.25 -4.21
CA PHE A 139 7.73 41.99 -4.91
C PHE A 139 7.84 42.16 -6.43
N GLU A 140 7.20 43.16 -7.01
CA GLU A 140 7.43 43.55 -8.40
C GLU A 140 8.84 44.14 -8.59
N GLN A 141 9.30 44.95 -7.65
CA GLN A 141 10.64 45.56 -7.70
C GLN A 141 11.76 44.53 -7.51
N GLU A 142 11.62 43.62 -6.55
CA GLU A 142 12.70 42.71 -6.11
C GLU A 142 12.45 41.24 -6.50
N ASN A 143 11.47 40.98 -7.38
CA ASN A 143 11.11 39.64 -7.85
C ASN A 143 10.68 38.63 -6.74
N GLY A 144 10.00 39.14 -5.72
CA GLY A 144 9.40 38.33 -4.66
C GLY A 144 10.24 38.17 -3.39
N PRO A 145 9.74 37.38 -2.41
CA PRO A 145 10.48 37.12 -1.18
C PRO A 145 11.62 36.12 -1.42
N HIS A 146 12.79 36.38 -0.86
CA HIS A 146 13.94 35.49 -0.99
C HIS A 146 13.99 34.48 0.17
N LEU A 147 13.71 34.94 1.38
CA LEU A 147 13.59 34.09 2.56
C LEU A 147 12.37 34.50 3.39
N VAL A 148 11.55 33.53 3.77
CA VAL A 148 10.44 33.74 4.72
C VAL A 148 10.66 32.87 5.95
N THR A 149 10.65 33.51 7.12
CA THR A 149 10.79 32.82 8.41
C THR A 149 9.43 32.64 9.08
N ILE A 150 9.11 31.43 9.53
CA ILE A 150 7.84 31.11 10.17
C ILE A 150 8.09 30.30 11.45
N GLY A 151 7.63 30.82 12.58
CA GLY A 151 7.68 30.12 13.86
C GLY A 151 6.37 29.40 14.14
N LEU A 152 6.42 28.11 14.41
CA LEU A 152 5.23 27.28 14.67
C LEU A 152 5.12 27.00 16.16
N GLY A 153 4.11 27.60 16.79
CA GLY A 153 3.71 27.29 18.16
C GLY A 153 2.87 26.02 18.25
N SER A 154 2.65 25.53 19.47
CA SER A 154 1.77 24.40 19.78
C SER A 154 0.32 24.56 19.32
N ASP A 155 -0.12 25.80 19.09
CA ASP A 155 -1.43 26.20 18.58
C ASP A 155 -1.46 26.38 17.04
N MET A 156 -0.30 26.23 16.38
CA MET A 156 -0.10 26.39 14.93
C MET A 156 -0.67 27.69 14.35
N HIS A 157 -0.82 28.73 15.18
CA HIS A 157 -1.56 29.92 14.81
C HIS A 157 -0.77 30.89 13.91
N VAL A 158 0.56 30.76 13.88
CA VAL A 158 1.37 31.64 13.06
C VAL A 158 1.15 31.28 11.60
N ALA A 159 0.49 32.22 10.95
CA ALA A 159 -0.03 32.18 9.60
C ALA A 159 -1.19 31.18 9.43
N SER A 160 -2.28 31.69 8.89
CA SER A 160 -3.56 31.05 8.60
C SER A 160 -3.49 29.95 7.52
N ILE A 161 -2.37 29.22 7.47
CA ILE A 161 -1.89 28.48 6.31
C ILE A 161 -1.89 26.96 6.49
N PHE A 162 -2.31 26.45 7.66
CA PHE A 162 -2.31 25.01 7.96
C PHE A 162 -3.73 24.43 8.08
N PRO A 163 -4.10 23.40 7.30
CA PRO A 163 -5.50 23.27 6.86
C PRO A 163 -6.36 22.38 7.78
N GLU A 164 -5.75 21.54 8.63
CA GLU A 164 -6.53 20.69 9.54
C GLU A 164 -7.08 21.42 10.78
N TRP A 165 -6.49 22.56 11.19
CA TRP A 165 -7.06 23.36 12.30
C TRP A 165 -8.28 24.18 11.85
N TYR A 166 -8.41 24.42 10.55
CA TYR A 166 -9.57 25.08 9.91
C TYR A 166 -10.67 24.10 9.48
N GLN A 167 -10.61 22.81 9.84
CA GLN A 167 -11.69 21.84 9.57
C GLN A 167 -13.05 22.25 10.16
N THR A 168 -13.09 23.28 11.01
CA THR A 168 -14.33 23.90 11.52
C THR A 168 -14.75 25.18 10.78
N ALA A 169 -13.98 25.67 9.80
CA ALA A 169 -14.24 26.90 9.04
C ALA A 169 -13.68 26.86 7.59
N PRO A 170 -14.29 26.08 6.66
CA PRO A 170 -13.86 25.93 5.25
C PRO A 170 -13.75 27.24 4.47
N GLU A 171 -14.56 28.25 4.84
CA GLU A 171 -14.56 29.56 4.21
C GLU A 171 -13.21 30.29 4.35
N ARG A 172 -12.52 30.11 5.48
CA ARG A 172 -11.21 30.73 5.74
C ARG A 172 -10.10 30.10 4.90
N TRP A 173 -10.22 28.82 4.55
CA TRP A 173 -9.30 28.13 3.63
C TRP A 173 -9.45 28.63 2.19
N ALA A 174 -10.69 28.80 1.73
CA ALA A 174 -10.98 29.38 0.43
C ALA A 174 -10.45 30.82 0.33
N GLU A 175 -10.45 31.57 1.43
CA GLU A 175 -9.85 32.90 1.51
C GLU A 175 -8.31 32.87 1.49
N ALA A 176 -7.69 31.99 2.27
CA ALA A 176 -6.22 31.85 2.34
C ALA A 176 -5.56 31.37 1.03
N THR A 177 -6.34 30.72 0.17
CA THR A 177 -5.91 30.20 -1.14
C THR A 177 -6.46 30.99 -2.33
N ARG A 178 -7.25 32.06 -2.08
CA ARG A 178 -7.92 32.86 -3.12
C ARG A 178 -6.89 33.54 -4.04
N LYS A 179 -7.14 33.49 -5.35
CA LYS A 179 -6.34 34.24 -6.33
C LYS A 179 -6.59 35.75 -6.15
N GLY A 180 -5.51 36.54 -6.14
CA GLY A 180 -5.57 38.01 -6.14
C GLY A 180 -5.53 38.70 -4.77
N ILE A 181 -5.67 37.97 -3.66
CA ILE A 181 -5.55 38.53 -2.30
C ILE A 181 -4.24 38.05 -1.69
N GLY A 182 -3.25 38.93 -1.53
CA GLY A 182 -1.94 38.65 -0.93
C GLY A 182 -1.90 38.82 0.59
N VAL A 183 -2.83 39.61 1.15
CA VAL A 183 -2.91 39.92 2.59
C VAL A 183 -4.33 39.65 3.09
N LEU A 184 -4.46 39.01 4.24
CA LEU A 184 -5.70 38.52 4.82
C LEU A 184 -6.01 39.21 6.15
N CYS A 185 -7.27 39.56 6.38
CA CYS A 185 -7.78 39.94 7.69
C CYS A 185 -8.28 38.69 8.41
N THR A 186 -7.69 38.34 9.56
CA THR A 186 -8.09 37.13 10.29
C THR A 186 -8.49 37.43 11.73
N LYS A 187 -9.39 36.58 12.26
CA LYS A 187 -9.89 36.65 13.64
C LYS A 187 -9.69 35.32 14.35
N THR A 188 -9.10 35.37 15.54
CA THR A 188 -8.79 34.22 16.38
C THR A 188 -9.42 34.31 17.76
N THR A 189 -9.79 33.16 18.32
CA THR A 189 -10.40 33.07 19.66
C THR A 189 -9.42 32.61 20.72
N THR A 190 -8.17 32.32 20.35
CA THR A 190 -7.15 31.75 21.25
C THR A 190 -6.19 32.78 21.83
N PHE A 191 -6.32 34.06 21.46
CA PHE A 191 -5.43 35.13 21.91
C PHE A 191 -6.20 36.34 22.41
N GLU A 192 -5.59 37.06 23.35
CA GLU A 192 -6.14 38.30 23.92
C GLU A 192 -6.41 39.37 22.86
N VAL A 193 -5.55 39.47 21.84
CA VAL A 193 -5.80 40.30 20.65
C VAL A 193 -6.27 39.39 19.52
N PRO A 194 -7.58 39.36 19.21
CA PRO A 194 -8.15 38.40 18.29
C PRO A 194 -7.99 38.80 16.82
N ARG A 195 -7.75 40.07 16.47
CA ARG A 195 -7.65 40.54 15.08
C ARG A 195 -6.20 40.53 14.59
N ARG A 196 -5.97 40.03 13.37
CA ARG A 196 -4.63 39.82 12.78
C ARG A 196 -4.59 40.13 11.28
N ILE A 197 -3.53 40.77 10.82
CA ILE A 197 -3.22 40.95 9.40
C ILE A 197 -2.13 39.93 9.03
N CYS A 198 -2.41 39.02 8.09
CA CYS A 198 -1.48 37.95 7.73
C CYS A 198 -1.23 37.88 6.22
N VAL A 199 -0.02 37.53 5.81
CA VAL A 199 0.30 37.26 4.41
C VAL A 199 -0.26 35.88 4.02
N ASN A 200 -0.84 35.80 2.81
CA ASN A 200 -1.48 34.57 2.35
C ASN A 200 -0.46 33.45 2.03
N LEU A 201 -0.95 32.21 1.93
CA LEU A 201 -0.09 31.06 1.65
C LEU A 201 0.55 31.12 0.26
N ARG A 202 -0.14 31.71 -0.74
CA ARG A 202 0.39 31.81 -2.10
C ARG A 202 1.62 32.73 -2.18
N VAL A 203 1.66 33.81 -1.41
CA VAL A 203 2.82 34.72 -1.35
C VAL A 203 3.97 34.03 -0.61
N ILE A 204 3.69 33.31 0.47
CA ILE A 204 4.72 32.54 1.19
C ILE A 204 5.32 31.45 0.28
N ARG A 205 4.51 30.74 -0.52
CA ARG A 205 4.99 29.72 -1.48
C ARG A 205 5.86 30.28 -2.61
N LYS A 206 5.82 31.58 -2.86
CA LYS A 206 6.72 32.23 -3.84
C LYS A 206 8.11 32.49 -3.27
N ALA A 207 8.32 32.29 -1.97
CA ALA A 207 9.63 32.48 -1.39
C ALA A 207 10.63 31.48 -1.95
N GLU A 208 11.82 31.95 -2.34
CA GLU A 208 12.89 31.05 -2.79
C GLU A 208 13.27 30.05 -1.67
N ARG A 209 13.23 30.53 -0.42
CA ARG A 209 13.51 29.74 0.78
C ARG A 209 12.48 29.99 1.86
N ILE A 210 12.13 28.94 2.59
CA ILE A 210 11.28 29.02 3.77
C ILE A 210 12.02 28.39 4.94
N MET A 211 12.16 29.15 6.02
CA MET A 211 12.75 28.69 7.27
C MET A 211 11.64 28.47 8.29
N LEU A 212 11.51 27.23 8.76
CA LEU A 212 10.50 26.86 9.75
C LEU A 212 11.16 26.59 11.09
N THR A 213 10.64 27.23 12.14
CA THR A 213 11.04 26.99 13.52
C THR A 213 9.95 26.20 14.22
N LEU A 214 10.22 24.95 14.61
CA LEU A 214 9.27 24.09 15.31
C LEU A 214 9.52 24.06 16.82
N GLN A 215 8.45 24.08 17.61
CA GLN A 215 8.52 23.88 19.06
C GLN A 215 8.41 22.40 19.46
N GLU A 216 8.78 22.11 20.70
CA GLU A 216 8.56 20.83 21.35
C GLU A 216 7.08 20.41 21.29
N GLY A 217 6.81 19.17 20.89
CA GLY A 217 5.43 18.66 20.70
C GLY A 217 4.77 19.04 19.37
N SER A 218 5.48 19.70 18.45
CA SER A 218 4.94 20.17 17.15
C SER A 218 5.19 19.17 15.99
N GLU A 219 5.45 17.90 16.26
CA GLU A 219 5.68 16.86 15.23
C GLU A 219 4.44 16.65 14.32
N GLU A 220 3.22 16.85 14.85
CA GLU A 220 1.99 16.92 14.03
C GLU A 220 1.95 18.19 13.17
N ALA A 221 2.47 19.32 13.66
CA ALA A 221 2.60 20.54 12.86
C ALA A 221 3.51 20.31 11.67
N TRP A 222 4.61 19.59 11.89
CA TRP A 222 5.56 19.24 10.84
C TRP A 222 4.94 18.41 9.72
N THR A 223 4.19 17.37 10.08
CA THR A 223 3.50 16.52 9.09
C THR A 223 2.53 17.35 8.25
N ARG A 224 1.81 18.28 8.88
CA ARG A 224 0.84 19.17 8.21
C ARG A 224 1.50 20.26 7.38
N VAL A 225 2.68 20.75 7.75
CA VAL A 225 3.45 21.69 6.95
C VAL A 225 3.92 21.03 5.66
N LYS A 226 4.38 19.76 5.72
CA LYS A 226 4.72 19.00 4.50
C LYS A 226 3.53 18.88 3.56
N GLU A 227 2.34 18.65 4.09
CA GLU A 227 1.10 18.53 3.31
C GLU A 227 0.65 19.89 2.73
N ALA A 228 0.81 21.01 3.45
CA ALA A 228 0.42 22.32 2.96
C ALA A 228 1.31 22.87 1.83
N PHE A 229 2.60 22.50 1.80
CA PHE A 229 3.56 22.96 0.80
C PHE A 229 3.81 21.97 -0.36
N ASN A 230 3.39 20.71 -0.22
CA ASN A 230 3.29 19.75 -1.34
C ASN A 230 1.82 19.67 -1.79
N GLU A 231 1.52 20.08 -3.01
CA GLU A 231 0.17 20.11 -3.59
C GLU A 231 -0.54 18.75 -3.74
N GLU A 232 0.04 17.65 -3.23
CA GLU A 232 -0.58 16.34 -3.22
C GLU A 232 -1.18 16.02 -1.85
N ARG A 233 -2.51 16.19 -1.76
CA ARG A 233 -3.43 15.72 -0.71
C ARG A 233 -3.81 16.74 0.36
N PHE A 234 -5.08 17.13 0.33
CA PHE A 234 -5.86 17.26 1.55
C PHE A 234 -7.05 16.29 1.51
N SER A 235 -6.98 15.25 2.33
CA SER A 235 -8.14 14.44 2.72
C SER A 235 -8.22 14.47 4.25
N GLU A 236 -9.35 14.93 4.77
CA GLU A 236 -9.66 15.04 6.20
C GLU A 236 -9.37 13.73 6.96
N ARG A 237 -8.48 13.74 7.96
CA ARG A 237 -8.48 12.76 9.06
C ARG A 237 -7.58 13.18 10.22
N ARG A 238 -8.22 13.51 11.35
CA ARG A 238 -7.60 13.83 12.65
C ARG A 238 -6.60 12.75 13.14
N PRO A 239 -5.43 13.13 13.69
CA PRO A 239 -4.55 12.21 14.39
C PRO A 239 -4.96 12.00 15.87
N LYS A 240 -4.65 10.81 16.40
CA LYS A 240 -4.82 10.44 17.82
C LYS A 240 -3.52 10.73 18.58
N ARG A 241 -3.65 11.38 19.74
CA ARG A 241 -2.56 11.67 20.71
C ARG A 241 -1.78 10.40 21.09
N GLN A 242 -0.46 10.46 20.96
CA GLN A 242 0.48 9.54 21.60
C GLN A 242 1.51 10.34 22.43
N LYS A 243 1.76 9.89 23.66
CA LYS A 243 2.81 10.42 24.54
C LYS A 243 4.13 9.70 24.24
N VAL A 244 5.21 10.44 24.00
CA VAL A 244 6.61 9.97 24.08
C VAL A 244 7.48 11.11 24.65
N ALA A 245 8.50 10.75 25.44
CA ALA A 245 9.36 11.64 26.22
C ALA A 245 10.66 12.07 25.49
N ASP A 246 11.05 13.31 25.79
CA ASP A 246 12.34 14.05 25.70
C ASP A 246 12.97 14.47 24.34
N PRO A 247 13.60 15.68 24.28
CA PRO A 247 13.19 16.73 23.34
C PRO A 247 14.31 17.23 22.41
N THR A 248 13.97 17.82 21.25
CA THR A 248 14.95 18.51 20.39
C THR A 248 14.32 19.70 19.64
N ASN A 249 15.01 20.86 19.65
CA ASN A 249 14.67 22.01 18.81
C ASN A 249 15.08 21.71 17.35
N VAL A 250 14.20 22.00 16.39
CA VAL A 250 14.40 21.64 14.98
C VAL A 250 14.19 22.86 14.09
N LEU A 251 15.20 23.18 13.28
CA LEU A 251 15.20 24.17 12.22
C LEU A 251 15.13 23.45 10.87
N LEU A 252 14.31 23.93 9.93
CA LEU A 252 14.14 23.31 8.62
C LEU A 252 14.39 24.32 7.51
N THR A 253 15.17 23.92 6.50
CA THR A 253 15.64 24.72 5.36
C THR A 253 15.40 23.93 4.07
N THR A 254 15.35 24.58 2.89
CA THR A 254 14.90 23.94 1.64
C THR A 254 16.00 23.69 0.59
N ASP A 255 17.26 23.52 0.99
CA ASP A 255 18.37 23.18 0.08
C ASP A 255 19.33 22.10 0.62
N GLY A 256 20.14 21.51 -0.28
CA GLY A 256 20.83 20.22 -0.15
C GLY A 256 21.88 20.02 0.96
N VAL A 257 21.88 18.77 1.46
CA VAL A 257 22.81 17.99 2.32
C VAL A 257 24.11 18.66 2.84
N MET A 258 24.29 18.67 4.17
CA MET A 258 25.56 18.25 4.79
C MET A 258 25.38 17.60 6.18
N MET A 259 26.05 16.46 6.40
CA MET A 259 26.17 15.76 7.70
C MET A 259 27.48 16.13 8.39
N VAL A 260 27.43 16.40 9.70
CA VAL A 260 28.59 16.19 10.60
C VAL A 260 28.12 15.52 11.90
N GLN A 261 28.63 14.31 12.12
CA GLN A 261 28.45 13.53 13.35
C GLN A 261 29.82 13.42 14.05
N ALA A 262 29.88 13.68 15.36
CA ALA A 262 31.09 13.43 16.15
C ALA A 262 31.00 12.07 16.90
N LYS A 263 32.03 11.26 16.62
CA LYS A 263 32.39 9.88 16.98
C LYS A 263 31.96 9.27 18.34
N GLY A 264 31.70 7.95 18.25
CA GLY A 264 31.75 6.99 19.36
C GLY A 264 31.75 5.48 18.96
N ARG A 265 32.77 5.04 18.20
CA ARG A 265 33.27 3.66 17.92
C ARG A 265 32.34 2.58 17.32
N GLY A 266 32.68 2.17 16.09
CA GLY A 266 32.35 0.86 15.49
C GLY A 266 31.82 0.95 14.05
N THR A 267 32.70 0.90 13.05
CA THR A 267 32.42 1.17 11.63
C THR A 267 31.57 0.12 10.91
N ARG A 268 30.50 0.56 10.22
CA ARG A 268 30.12 0.19 8.84
C ARG A 268 29.11 1.23 8.28
N GLN A 269 29.31 1.68 7.04
CA GLN A 269 28.57 2.77 6.36
C GLN A 269 27.03 2.60 6.36
N ALA A 270 26.29 3.72 6.50
CA ALA A 270 24.84 3.79 6.28
C ALA A 270 24.52 4.09 4.80
N PRO A 271 23.41 3.56 4.24
CA PRO A 271 23.14 3.54 2.80
C PRO A 271 22.52 4.86 2.30
N PRO A 272 22.52 5.11 0.97
CA PRO A 272 21.76 6.21 0.36
C PRO A 272 20.25 6.09 0.68
N PRO A 273 19.47 7.18 0.54
CA PRO A 273 18.06 7.20 0.91
C PRO A 273 17.27 6.08 0.23
N PRO A 274 16.26 5.52 0.91
CA PRO A 274 15.51 4.40 0.40
C PRO A 274 14.80 4.83 -0.89
N PRO A 275 14.95 4.05 -1.97
CA PRO A 275 14.29 4.34 -3.22
C PRO A 275 12.77 4.26 -3.04
N SER A 276 11.98 5.02 -3.81
CA SER A 276 10.54 4.72 -3.92
C SER A 276 10.34 3.25 -4.33
N PRO A 277 9.17 2.62 -4.10
CA PRO A 277 8.91 1.26 -4.61
C PRO A 277 9.21 1.13 -6.11
N LEU A 278 9.04 2.22 -6.87
CA LEU A 278 9.45 2.33 -8.27
C LEU A 278 10.97 2.31 -8.43
N ASP A 279 11.69 3.13 -7.66
CA ASP A 279 13.15 3.16 -7.69
C ASP A 279 13.79 1.86 -7.17
N TYR A 280 13.09 1.05 -6.36
CA TYR A 280 13.59 -0.25 -5.89
C TYR A 280 13.42 -1.32 -6.98
N VAL A 281 12.26 -1.33 -7.67
CA VAL A 281 12.05 -2.16 -8.86
C VAL A 281 13.03 -1.75 -9.96
N LEU A 282 13.21 -0.46 -10.23
CA LEU A 282 14.15 0.06 -11.22
C LEU A 282 15.63 -0.17 -10.84
N LYS A 283 15.97 -0.25 -9.55
CA LYS A 283 17.35 -0.44 -9.06
C LYS A 283 17.76 -1.90 -8.88
N TYR A 284 16.82 -2.82 -8.65
CA TYR A 284 17.12 -4.22 -8.30
C TYR A 284 16.43 -5.27 -9.17
N SER A 285 15.52 -4.90 -10.07
CA SER A 285 15.05 -5.81 -11.11
C SER A 285 15.86 -5.60 -12.39
N ASN A 286 16.65 -6.60 -12.79
CA ASN A 286 17.14 -6.73 -14.17
C ASN A 286 16.00 -7.21 -15.11
N ILE A 287 14.74 -6.82 -14.84
CA ILE A 287 13.55 -7.34 -15.54
C ILE A 287 12.73 -6.16 -16.09
N SER A 288 12.78 -6.00 -17.41
CA SER A 288 11.72 -5.64 -18.39
C SER A 288 10.68 -4.53 -18.13
N VAL A 289 10.73 -3.72 -17.06
CA VAL A 289 9.82 -2.56 -16.89
C VAL A 289 10.05 -1.52 -17.99
N MET A 290 11.29 -1.35 -18.43
CA MET A 290 11.62 -0.50 -19.59
C MET A 290 11.14 -1.09 -20.92
N GLN A 291 11.10 -2.42 -21.09
CA GLN A 291 10.75 -3.04 -22.37
C GLN A 291 9.26 -2.93 -22.69
N LEU A 292 8.38 -3.09 -21.69
CA LEU A 292 6.94 -2.98 -21.88
C LEU A 292 6.49 -1.61 -22.38
N ARG A 293 7.03 -0.54 -21.78
CA ARG A 293 6.67 0.83 -22.14
C ARG A 293 7.31 1.28 -23.47
N VAL A 294 8.34 0.58 -23.93
CA VAL A 294 9.05 0.82 -25.19
C VAL A 294 8.49 -0.01 -26.35
N ASP A 295 7.61 -1.00 -26.08
CA ASP A 295 6.85 -1.66 -27.14
C ASP A 295 5.82 -0.69 -27.73
N THR A 296 6.30 0.11 -28.68
CA THR A 296 5.50 1.03 -29.50
C THR A 296 5.12 0.42 -30.84
N GLU A 297 5.69 -0.74 -31.18
CA GLU A 297 5.46 -1.40 -32.46
C GLU A 297 4.16 -2.23 -32.45
N ASN A 298 3.80 -2.81 -31.30
CA ASN A 298 2.62 -3.64 -31.17
C ASN A 298 1.45 -2.89 -30.51
N SER A 299 0.23 -3.30 -30.86
CA SER A 299 -1.01 -2.90 -30.19
C SER A 299 -1.49 -3.98 -29.24
N TYR A 300 -2.13 -3.58 -28.14
CA TYR A 300 -2.69 -4.47 -27.14
C TYR A 300 -4.15 -4.11 -26.86
N ALA A 301 -5.05 -5.09 -26.97
CA ALA A 301 -6.45 -4.96 -26.59
C ALA A 301 -6.75 -5.86 -25.39
N LEU A 302 -7.03 -5.23 -24.24
CA LEU A 302 -7.46 -5.92 -23.02
C LEU A 302 -8.99 -5.86 -22.92
N VAL A 303 -9.65 -6.95 -23.31
CA VAL A 303 -11.10 -7.05 -23.42
C VAL A 303 -11.66 -7.73 -22.18
N VAL A 304 -12.45 -7.02 -21.38
CA VAL A 304 -13.06 -7.53 -20.15
C VAL A 304 -14.51 -7.92 -20.42
N MET A 305 -14.77 -9.21 -20.57
CA MET A 305 -16.12 -9.76 -20.76
C MET A 305 -16.85 -9.82 -19.42
N GLY A 306 -18.07 -9.30 -19.34
CA GLY A 306 -18.80 -9.15 -18.08
C GLY A 306 -18.36 -7.93 -17.27
N ALA A 307 -18.05 -6.82 -17.96
CA ALA A 307 -17.48 -5.61 -17.39
C ALA A 307 -18.36 -4.94 -16.31
N GLY A 308 -19.67 -5.14 -16.38
CA GLY A 308 -20.63 -4.70 -15.37
C GLY A 308 -20.66 -5.55 -14.11
N GLY A 309 -20.03 -6.73 -14.13
CA GLY A 309 -19.99 -7.67 -13.03
C GLY A 309 -19.22 -7.18 -11.80
N ASP A 310 -19.49 -7.82 -10.66
CA ASP A 310 -18.93 -7.41 -9.37
C ASP A 310 -17.41 -7.62 -9.29
N LEU A 311 -16.90 -8.70 -9.91
CA LEU A 311 -15.47 -8.98 -10.01
C LEU A 311 -14.75 -7.93 -10.85
N ALA A 312 -15.30 -7.61 -12.03
CA ALA A 312 -14.73 -6.62 -12.94
C ALA A 312 -14.55 -5.27 -12.25
N ARG A 313 -15.61 -4.80 -11.58
CA ARG A 313 -15.67 -3.53 -10.87
C ARG A 313 -14.75 -3.48 -9.64
N LYS A 314 -14.72 -4.53 -8.82
CA LYS A 314 -14.01 -4.53 -7.53
C LYS A 314 -12.54 -4.95 -7.64
N LYS A 315 -12.15 -5.66 -8.71
CA LYS A 315 -10.81 -6.25 -8.83
C LYS A 315 -10.16 -6.04 -10.19
N THR A 316 -10.85 -6.35 -11.29
CA THR A 316 -10.22 -6.36 -12.63
C THR A 316 -9.85 -4.95 -13.10
N PHE A 317 -10.81 -4.03 -13.23
CA PHE A 317 -10.52 -2.65 -13.64
C PHE A 317 -9.61 -1.90 -12.67
N PRO A 318 -9.79 -1.99 -11.33
CA PRO A 318 -8.83 -1.42 -10.38
C PRO A 318 -7.39 -1.93 -10.58
N SER A 319 -7.23 -3.22 -10.89
CA SER A 319 -5.90 -3.79 -11.16
C SER A 319 -5.29 -3.26 -12.45
N ILE A 320 -6.09 -3.16 -13.52
CA ILE A 320 -5.64 -2.57 -14.79
C ILE A 320 -5.27 -1.10 -14.59
N PHE A 321 -6.05 -0.35 -13.81
CA PHE A 321 -5.75 1.03 -13.48
C PHE A 321 -4.46 1.16 -12.66
N GLN A 322 -4.20 0.27 -11.70
CA GLN A 322 -2.93 0.26 -10.98
C GLN A 322 -1.72 -0.05 -11.88
N LEU A 323 -1.88 -0.96 -12.86
CA LEU A 323 -0.85 -1.16 -13.89
C LEU A 323 -0.65 0.09 -14.75
N HIS A 324 -1.72 0.82 -15.06
CA HIS A 324 -1.64 2.11 -15.75
C HIS A 324 -0.86 3.15 -14.93
N LEU A 325 -1.20 3.34 -13.64
CA LEU A 325 -0.50 4.24 -12.73
C LEU A 325 0.98 3.89 -12.60
N GLY A 326 1.28 2.59 -12.51
CA GLY A 326 2.65 2.07 -12.45
C GLY A 326 3.41 2.14 -13.78
N ARG A 327 2.75 2.59 -14.87
CA ARG A 327 3.31 2.63 -16.23
C ARG A 327 3.79 1.24 -16.72
N LEU A 328 3.07 0.20 -16.30
CA LEU A 328 3.32 -1.22 -16.58
C LEU A 328 2.43 -1.79 -17.70
N LEU A 329 1.58 -0.96 -18.31
CA LEU A 329 0.88 -1.31 -19.55
C LEU A 329 1.73 -0.87 -20.76
N PRO A 330 1.74 -1.65 -21.86
CA PRO A 330 2.26 -1.18 -23.14
C PRO A 330 1.67 0.16 -23.55
N ALA A 331 2.44 0.99 -24.25
CA ALA A 331 2.03 2.34 -24.63
C ALA A 331 0.70 2.33 -25.43
N ASN A 332 0.56 1.39 -26.36
CA ASN A 332 -0.60 1.24 -27.25
C ASN A 332 -1.61 0.22 -26.71
N THR A 333 -1.94 0.32 -25.42
CA THR A 333 -2.97 -0.52 -24.80
C THR A 333 -4.34 0.16 -24.83
N SER A 334 -5.32 -0.55 -25.38
CA SER A 334 -6.76 -0.24 -25.27
C SER A 334 -7.43 -1.21 -24.28
N VAL A 335 -8.36 -0.70 -23.47
CA VAL A 335 -9.10 -1.49 -22.47
C VAL A 335 -10.57 -1.46 -22.84
N ILE A 336 -11.16 -2.60 -23.20
CA ILE A 336 -12.53 -2.65 -23.71
C ILE A 336 -13.42 -3.39 -22.72
N GLY A 337 -14.38 -2.70 -22.12
CA GLY A 337 -15.42 -3.32 -21.32
C GLY A 337 -16.52 -3.89 -22.19
N CYS A 338 -16.81 -5.19 -22.05
CA CYS A 338 -17.90 -5.85 -22.77
C CYS A 338 -18.96 -6.32 -21.79
N GLU A 339 -20.22 -6.00 -22.07
CA GLU A 339 -21.36 -6.48 -21.29
C GLU A 339 -22.39 -7.12 -22.21
N ASP A 340 -22.98 -8.23 -21.74
CA ASP A 340 -24.04 -8.89 -22.48
C ASP A 340 -25.37 -8.15 -22.30
N THR A 341 -25.89 -7.59 -23.41
CA THR A 341 -27.09 -6.73 -23.42
C THR A 341 -28.34 -7.44 -22.94
N SER A 342 -28.34 -8.79 -22.89
CA SER A 342 -29.45 -9.58 -22.36
C SER A 342 -29.54 -9.56 -20.83
N PHE A 343 -28.44 -9.27 -20.13
CA PHE A 343 -28.41 -9.25 -18.65
C PHE A 343 -28.62 -7.85 -18.06
N HIS A 344 -28.34 -6.79 -18.84
CA HIS A 344 -28.38 -5.42 -18.38
C HIS A 344 -28.89 -4.47 -19.48
N SER A 345 -30.22 -4.32 -19.57
CA SER A 345 -30.88 -3.38 -20.50
C SER A 345 -30.45 -1.92 -20.32
N ASP A 346 -29.95 -1.57 -19.13
CA ASP A 346 -29.72 -0.19 -18.71
C ASP A 346 -28.27 0.30 -18.97
N LEU A 347 -27.40 -0.56 -19.50
CA LEU A 347 -26.02 -0.22 -19.88
C LEU A 347 -25.95 0.08 -21.38
N GLY A 348 -26.60 1.17 -21.80
CA GLY A 348 -26.71 1.57 -23.21
C GLY A 348 -25.45 2.26 -23.77
N ALA A 349 -24.55 2.77 -22.92
CA ALA A 349 -23.38 3.53 -23.36
C ALA A 349 -22.17 3.37 -22.41
N MET A 350 -20.99 3.69 -22.93
CA MET A 350 -19.75 3.69 -22.15
C MET A 350 -19.79 4.60 -20.93
N ASP A 351 -20.33 5.81 -21.08
CA ASP A 351 -20.37 6.79 -19.99
C ASP A 351 -21.18 6.26 -18.80
N ASP A 352 -22.20 5.44 -19.06
CA ASP A 352 -22.96 4.76 -18.02
C ASP A 352 -22.12 3.71 -17.29
N LEU A 353 -21.35 2.87 -18.00
CA LEU A 353 -20.44 1.90 -17.36
C LEU A 353 -19.39 2.63 -16.51
N TRP A 354 -18.78 3.68 -17.07
CA TRP A 354 -17.75 4.47 -16.41
C TRP A 354 -18.28 5.15 -15.15
N GLU A 355 -19.28 6.03 -15.27
CA GLU A 355 -19.77 6.84 -14.15
C GLU A 355 -20.52 5.99 -13.11
N LYS A 356 -21.39 5.06 -13.54
CA LYS A 356 -22.24 4.31 -12.61
C LYS A 356 -21.52 3.15 -11.93
N ARG A 357 -20.53 2.53 -12.59
CA ARG A 357 -19.91 1.29 -12.08
C ARG A 357 -18.43 1.43 -11.74
N LEU A 358 -17.61 2.03 -12.60
CA LEU A 358 -16.15 1.95 -12.47
C LEU A 358 -15.54 3.10 -11.67
N ARG A 359 -15.90 4.35 -11.96
CA ARG A 359 -15.26 5.55 -11.41
C ARG A 359 -15.12 5.51 -9.88
N SER A 360 -16.22 5.24 -9.18
CA SER A 360 -16.22 5.18 -7.71
C SER A 360 -15.33 4.09 -7.10
N HIS A 361 -14.95 3.07 -7.86
CA HIS A 361 -14.02 2.03 -7.41
C HIS A 361 -12.57 2.42 -7.72
N LEU A 362 -12.33 3.03 -8.87
CA LEU A 362 -11.01 3.55 -9.24
C LEU A 362 -10.58 4.72 -8.34
N GLU A 363 -11.51 5.60 -7.96
CA GLU A 363 -11.24 6.72 -7.05
C GLU A 363 -10.84 6.28 -5.63
N LYS A 364 -11.18 5.04 -5.23
CA LYS A 364 -10.76 4.46 -3.93
C LYS A 364 -9.31 3.99 -3.96
N GLU A 365 -8.72 3.81 -5.14
CA GLU A 365 -7.31 3.48 -5.27
C GLU A 365 -6.43 4.62 -4.74
N LYS A 366 -5.21 4.28 -4.34
CA LYS A 366 -4.26 5.26 -3.77
C LYS A 366 -3.16 5.58 -4.77
N GLY A 367 -2.71 6.83 -4.76
CA GLY A 367 -1.53 7.24 -5.55
C GLY A 367 -1.82 7.60 -7.00
N TRP A 368 -3.02 8.12 -7.28
CA TRP A 368 -3.40 8.69 -8.58
C TRP A 368 -3.66 10.19 -8.44
N VAL A 369 -3.53 10.92 -9.55
CA VAL A 369 -4.01 12.32 -9.73
C VAL A 369 -5.11 12.37 -10.79
N PRO A 370 -5.98 13.41 -10.82
CA PRO A 370 -7.08 13.50 -11.79
C PRO A 370 -6.69 13.25 -13.25
N GLU A 371 -5.49 13.69 -13.63
CA GLU A 371 -4.92 13.49 -14.96
C GLU A 371 -4.69 12.00 -15.29
N ASP A 372 -4.29 11.17 -14.32
CA ASP A 372 -4.12 9.72 -14.54
C ASP A 372 -5.47 9.04 -14.81
N LEU A 373 -6.52 9.46 -14.10
CA LEU A 373 -7.85 8.92 -14.29
C LEU A 373 -8.41 9.33 -15.67
N GLN A 374 -8.13 10.55 -16.10
CA GLN A 374 -8.47 11.03 -17.44
C GLN A 374 -7.70 10.27 -18.53
N GLU A 375 -6.38 10.11 -18.39
CA GLU A 375 -5.56 9.33 -19.33
C GLU A 375 -6.06 7.88 -19.42
N PHE A 376 -6.42 7.28 -18.29
CA PHE A 376 -6.99 5.94 -18.27
C PHE A 376 -8.36 5.89 -18.97
N ARG A 377 -9.22 6.89 -18.76
CA ARG A 377 -10.53 7.01 -19.42
C ARG A 377 -10.41 7.05 -20.94
N GLU A 378 -9.40 7.73 -21.48
CA GLU A 378 -9.13 7.84 -22.92
C GLU A 378 -8.71 6.50 -23.56
N ARG A 379 -8.13 5.60 -22.77
CA ARG A 379 -7.78 4.23 -23.18
C ARG A 379 -8.96 3.27 -23.14
N MET A 380 -10.05 3.64 -22.48
CA MET A 380 -11.20 2.78 -22.30
C MET A 380 -12.20 2.87 -23.46
N ASP A 381 -12.64 1.69 -23.93
CA ASP A 381 -13.81 1.55 -24.79
C ASP A 381 -14.89 0.63 -24.16
N PHE A 382 -16.11 0.69 -24.68
CA PHE A 382 -17.23 -0.16 -24.31
C PHE A 382 -17.87 -0.74 -25.56
N ALA A 383 -18.12 -2.04 -25.53
CA ALA A 383 -18.81 -2.74 -26.60
C ALA A 383 -19.95 -3.60 -26.03
N PRO A 384 -21.21 -3.37 -26.44
CA PRO A 384 -22.28 -4.32 -26.18
C PRO A 384 -21.99 -5.62 -26.95
N VAL A 385 -22.07 -6.75 -26.26
CA VAL A 385 -21.84 -8.07 -26.87
C VAL A 385 -23.05 -8.96 -26.66
N SER A 386 -23.26 -9.92 -27.56
CA SER A 386 -24.21 -11.01 -27.37
C SER A 386 -23.59 -12.27 -27.93
N TYR A 387 -23.44 -13.29 -27.09
CA TYR A 387 -22.87 -14.57 -27.52
C TYR A 387 -23.81 -15.36 -28.45
N SER A 388 -25.03 -14.88 -28.67
CA SER A 388 -26.01 -15.48 -29.57
C SER A 388 -26.15 -14.71 -30.89
N ASP A 389 -25.56 -13.52 -30.99
CA ASP A 389 -25.61 -12.68 -32.18
C ASP A 389 -24.18 -12.34 -32.66
N PRO A 390 -23.69 -13.08 -33.68
CA PRO A 390 -22.37 -12.86 -34.27
C PRO A 390 -22.08 -11.43 -34.70
N SER A 391 -23.10 -10.64 -35.07
CA SER A 391 -22.92 -9.28 -35.56
C SER A 391 -22.31 -8.35 -34.49
N THR A 392 -22.66 -8.59 -33.22
CA THR A 392 -22.13 -7.82 -32.08
C THR A 392 -20.64 -8.09 -31.86
N LEU A 393 -20.20 -9.34 -32.03
CA LEU A 393 -18.79 -9.72 -31.91
C LEU A 393 -17.96 -9.26 -33.10
N GLN A 394 -18.52 -9.28 -34.31
CA GLN A 394 -17.89 -8.69 -35.49
C GLN A 394 -17.70 -7.17 -35.32
N ALA A 395 -18.64 -6.49 -34.66
CA ALA A 395 -18.49 -5.07 -34.32
C ALA A 395 -17.38 -4.84 -33.27
N LEU A 396 -17.27 -5.71 -32.26
CA LEU A 396 -16.17 -5.69 -31.29
C LEU A 396 -14.81 -5.89 -31.99
N ASP A 397 -14.69 -6.89 -32.84
CA ASP A 397 -13.46 -7.17 -33.61
C ASP A 397 -13.05 -5.97 -34.48
N ARG A 398 -14.00 -5.31 -35.14
CA ARG A 398 -13.74 -4.09 -35.91
C ARG A 398 -13.14 -2.98 -35.05
N ARG A 399 -13.72 -2.73 -33.87
CA ARG A 399 -13.20 -1.72 -32.92
C ARG A 399 -11.78 -2.04 -32.45
N ILE A 400 -11.49 -3.31 -32.19
CA ILE A 400 -10.14 -3.76 -31.82
C ILE A 400 -9.17 -3.48 -32.96
N ARG A 401 -9.54 -3.84 -34.20
CA ARG A 401 -8.70 -3.60 -35.39
C ARG A 401 -8.44 -2.11 -35.63
N GLU A 402 -9.46 -1.25 -35.51
CA GLU A 402 -9.32 0.20 -35.63
C GLU A 402 -8.27 0.76 -34.64
N ARG A 403 -8.21 0.22 -33.41
CA ARG A 403 -7.18 0.59 -32.42
C ARG A 403 -5.80 -0.01 -32.71
N ALA A 404 -5.73 -1.05 -33.53
CA ALA A 404 -4.49 -1.70 -33.94
C ALA A 404 -3.94 -1.17 -35.27
N GLU A 405 -4.69 -0.34 -36.00
CA GLU A 405 -4.24 0.26 -37.26
C GLU A 405 -2.87 0.95 -37.09
N GLY A 406 -1.97 0.72 -38.05
CA GLY A 406 -0.61 1.27 -38.03
C GLY A 406 0.40 0.55 -37.14
N HIS A 407 -0.01 -0.51 -36.41
CA HIS A 407 0.88 -1.31 -35.56
C HIS A 407 1.25 -2.64 -36.22
N ALA A 408 2.38 -3.22 -35.83
CA ALA A 408 2.94 -4.44 -36.40
C ALA A 408 2.15 -5.70 -36.01
N ARG A 409 1.63 -5.75 -34.77
CA ARG A 409 0.84 -6.88 -34.26
C ARG A 409 -0.36 -6.39 -33.45
N ASP A 410 -1.45 -7.12 -33.57
CA ASP A 410 -2.69 -6.94 -32.81
C ASP A 410 -2.77 -8.02 -31.72
N ASN A 411 -2.21 -7.73 -30.53
CA ASN A 411 -2.27 -8.66 -29.39
C ASN A 411 -3.57 -8.48 -28.61
N ARG A 412 -4.29 -9.56 -28.35
CA ARG A 412 -5.60 -9.53 -27.68
C ARG A 412 -5.62 -10.39 -26.43
N ILE A 413 -6.14 -9.83 -25.34
CA ILE A 413 -6.30 -10.52 -24.06
C ILE A 413 -7.77 -10.46 -23.67
N PHE A 414 -8.42 -11.61 -23.61
CA PHE A 414 -9.83 -11.73 -23.23
C PHE A 414 -9.95 -12.17 -21.77
N TYR A 415 -10.41 -11.27 -20.90
CA TYR A 415 -10.70 -11.58 -19.50
C TYR A 415 -12.15 -12.01 -19.35
N LEU A 416 -12.39 -13.27 -18.99
CA LEU A 416 -13.74 -13.81 -18.78
C LEU A 416 -14.22 -13.58 -17.34
N ALA A 417 -14.67 -12.37 -17.02
CA ALA A 417 -15.35 -12.06 -15.75
C ALA A 417 -16.82 -12.49 -15.80
N LEU A 418 -17.06 -13.74 -16.22
CA LEU A 418 -18.37 -14.32 -16.50
C LEU A 418 -18.65 -15.50 -15.55
N PRO A 419 -19.92 -15.89 -15.37
CA PRO A 419 -20.27 -17.19 -14.80
C PRO A 419 -19.66 -18.35 -15.60
N SER A 420 -19.21 -19.41 -14.91
CA SER A 420 -18.46 -20.51 -15.54
C SER A 420 -19.20 -21.28 -16.63
N PHE A 421 -20.53 -21.34 -16.56
CA PHE A 421 -21.35 -21.99 -17.60
C PHE A 421 -21.30 -21.27 -18.96
N LEU A 422 -20.93 -19.99 -18.99
CA LEU A 422 -20.78 -19.21 -20.22
C LEU A 422 -19.38 -19.36 -20.86
N PHE A 423 -18.37 -19.85 -20.14
CA PHE A 423 -16.98 -19.85 -20.63
C PHE A 423 -16.82 -20.55 -21.98
N GLY A 424 -17.37 -21.76 -22.13
CA GLY A 424 -17.26 -22.51 -23.39
C GLY A 424 -17.84 -21.75 -24.58
N LYS A 425 -19.07 -21.26 -24.45
CA LYS A 425 -19.76 -20.51 -25.51
C LYS A 425 -19.05 -19.17 -25.81
N ALA A 426 -18.62 -18.45 -24.78
CA ALA A 426 -17.90 -17.19 -24.96
C ALA A 426 -16.59 -17.40 -25.72
N VAL A 427 -15.80 -18.42 -25.34
CA VAL A 427 -14.53 -18.75 -26.01
C VAL A 427 -14.75 -19.20 -27.45
N GLU A 428 -15.73 -20.07 -27.70
CA GLU A 428 -16.09 -20.50 -29.06
C GLU A 428 -16.38 -19.29 -29.96
N GLN A 429 -17.24 -18.39 -29.50
CA GLN A 429 -17.65 -17.22 -30.29
C GLN A 429 -16.51 -16.19 -30.47
N LEU A 430 -15.69 -15.98 -29.43
CA LEU A 430 -14.49 -15.14 -29.54
C LEU A 430 -13.46 -15.73 -30.53
N ARG A 431 -13.27 -17.05 -30.53
CA ARG A 431 -12.37 -17.74 -31.46
C ARG A 431 -12.84 -17.61 -32.92
N LEU A 432 -14.15 -17.61 -33.15
CA LEU A 432 -14.74 -17.49 -34.48
C LEU A 432 -14.72 -16.07 -35.05
N HIS A 433 -14.87 -15.05 -34.19
CA HIS A 433 -15.16 -13.68 -34.66
C HIS A 433 -14.12 -12.63 -34.25
N CYS A 434 -13.37 -12.86 -33.18
CA CYS A 434 -12.49 -11.86 -32.57
C CYS A 434 -11.04 -12.35 -32.41
N TRP A 435 -10.63 -13.44 -33.05
CA TRP A 435 -9.25 -13.91 -32.96
C TRP A 435 -8.33 -13.09 -33.86
N SER A 436 -7.16 -12.71 -33.36
CA SER A 436 -6.16 -11.97 -34.14
C SER A 436 -5.44 -12.90 -35.12
N GLU A 437 -5.14 -12.37 -36.30
CA GLU A 437 -4.34 -13.06 -37.33
C GLU A 437 -2.85 -12.68 -37.26
N THR A 438 -2.52 -11.52 -36.68
CA THR A 438 -1.16 -10.94 -36.71
C THR A 438 -0.48 -10.96 -35.34
N GLY A 439 -1.24 -11.01 -34.25
CA GLY A 439 -0.72 -10.99 -32.88
C GLY A 439 -1.18 -12.17 -32.04
N SER A 440 -0.70 -12.20 -30.80
CA SER A 440 -1.06 -13.25 -29.84
C SER A 440 -2.47 -13.03 -29.28
N CYS A 441 -3.17 -14.13 -29.00
CA CYS A 441 -4.47 -14.10 -28.34
C CYS A 441 -4.43 -14.97 -27.09
N ARG A 442 -4.85 -14.41 -25.96
CA ARG A 442 -4.80 -15.06 -24.64
C ARG A 442 -6.14 -14.92 -23.94
N VAL A 443 -6.56 -15.94 -23.22
CA VAL A 443 -7.84 -15.98 -22.50
C VAL A 443 -7.60 -16.23 -21.03
N ILE A 444 -8.06 -15.29 -20.20
CA ILE A 444 -8.02 -15.40 -18.74
C ILE A 444 -9.35 -15.96 -18.26
N VAL A 445 -9.29 -17.05 -17.51
CA VAL A 445 -10.48 -17.77 -17.00
C VAL A 445 -10.46 -17.79 -15.47
N GLU A 446 -11.58 -17.44 -14.87
CA GLU A 446 -11.76 -17.38 -13.41
C GLU A 446 -12.30 -18.67 -12.81
N LYS A 447 -12.02 -18.86 -11.52
CA LYS A 447 -12.67 -19.92 -10.74
C LYS A 447 -14.18 -19.61 -10.59
N PRO A 448 -15.07 -20.63 -10.49
CA PRO A 448 -14.79 -22.05 -10.25
C PRO A 448 -14.55 -22.87 -11.52
N PHE A 449 -13.54 -23.76 -11.48
CA PHE A 449 -13.23 -24.72 -12.54
C PHE A 449 -13.95 -26.06 -12.30
N GLY A 450 -15.28 -26.01 -12.22
CA GLY A 450 -16.13 -27.14 -11.84
C GLY A 450 -16.29 -27.32 -10.32
N LYS A 451 -17.20 -28.23 -9.92
CA LYS A 451 -17.45 -28.62 -8.52
C LYS A 451 -16.88 -30.00 -8.17
N ASN A 452 -16.43 -30.75 -9.16
CA ASN A 452 -15.81 -32.06 -9.04
C ASN A 452 -14.92 -32.30 -10.26
N GLY A 453 -14.15 -33.39 -10.25
CA GLY A 453 -13.25 -33.74 -11.35
C GLY A 453 -13.94 -33.98 -12.69
N GLU A 454 -15.21 -34.38 -12.71
CA GLU A 454 -15.97 -34.59 -13.96
C GLU A 454 -16.35 -33.26 -14.61
N GLU A 455 -16.97 -32.34 -13.86
CA GLU A 455 -17.30 -31.00 -14.33
C GLU A 455 -16.05 -30.21 -14.73
N ALA A 456 -14.96 -30.37 -13.97
CA ALA A 456 -13.68 -29.72 -14.28
C ALA A 456 -13.09 -30.22 -15.60
N ARG A 457 -13.18 -31.53 -15.87
CA ARG A 457 -12.76 -32.14 -17.13
C ARG A 457 -13.65 -31.68 -18.28
N GLU A 458 -14.97 -31.69 -18.10
CA GLU A 458 -15.90 -31.22 -19.12
C GLU A 458 -15.66 -29.76 -19.51
N LEU A 459 -15.46 -28.88 -18.52
CA LEU A 459 -15.10 -27.49 -18.76
C LEU A 459 -13.77 -27.38 -19.51
N SER A 460 -12.76 -28.14 -19.09
CA SER A 460 -11.43 -28.14 -19.73
C SER A 460 -11.50 -28.65 -21.17
N ASP A 461 -12.29 -29.68 -21.45
CA ASP A 461 -12.50 -30.21 -22.80
C ASP A 461 -13.23 -29.20 -23.70
N ARG A 462 -14.23 -28.48 -23.15
CA ARG A 462 -14.91 -27.41 -23.90
C ARG A 462 -13.95 -26.27 -24.26
N LEU A 463 -13.08 -25.86 -23.34
CA LEU A 463 -12.10 -24.80 -23.59
C LEU A 463 -11.02 -25.25 -24.60
N THR A 464 -10.48 -26.46 -24.43
CA THR A 464 -9.38 -26.98 -25.27
C THR A 464 -9.78 -27.29 -26.72
N LYS A 465 -11.09 -27.39 -27.01
CA LYS A 465 -11.59 -27.42 -28.40
C LYS A 465 -11.25 -26.16 -29.19
N HIS A 466 -11.09 -25.02 -28.51
CA HIS A 466 -10.95 -23.71 -29.13
C HIS A 466 -9.67 -22.98 -28.73
N LEU A 467 -9.01 -23.40 -27.64
CA LEU A 467 -7.81 -22.79 -27.10
C LEU A 467 -6.69 -23.82 -26.93
N ALA A 468 -5.49 -23.44 -27.34
CA ALA A 468 -4.29 -24.13 -26.89
C ALA A 468 -4.03 -23.86 -25.40
N GLU A 469 -3.29 -24.74 -24.74
CA GLU A 469 -2.95 -24.55 -23.32
C GLU A 469 -2.08 -23.30 -23.11
N SER A 470 -1.22 -22.94 -24.07
CA SER A 470 -0.43 -21.70 -24.07
C SER A 470 -1.27 -20.42 -24.23
N GLU A 471 -2.51 -20.56 -24.70
CA GLU A 471 -3.46 -19.45 -24.84
C GLU A 471 -4.38 -19.32 -23.61
N THR A 472 -4.32 -20.27 -22.67
CA THR A 472 -5.29 -20.38 -21.56
C THR A 472 -4.64 -20.05 -20.21
N PHE A 473 -5.17 -19.02 -19.53
CA PHE A 473 -4.66 -18.49 -18.28
C PHE A 473 -5.70 -18.66 -17.16
N ARG A 474 -5.66 -19.80 -16.46
CA ARG A 474 -6.59 -20.11 -15.36
C ARG A 474 -6.12 -19.46 -14.07
N ILE A 475 -6.90 -18.52 -13.55
CA ILE A 475 -6.54 -17.74 -12.37
C ILE A 475 -6.68 -18.57 -11.10
N ASP A 476 -5.58 -18.64 -10.35
CA ASP A 476 -5.57 -18.75 -8.91
C ASP A 476 -4.83 -17.54 -8.33
N HIS A 477 -5.57 -16.58 -7.79
CA HIS A 477 -4.99 -15.33 -7.27
C HIS A 477 -4.04 -15.52 -6.08
N TYR A 478 -3.95 -16.70 -5.45
CA TYR A 478 -2.93 -16.94 -4.43
C TYR A 478 -1.54 -17.09 -5.02
N LEU A 479 -1.42 -17.63 -6.23
CA LEU A 479 -0.13 -17.80 -6.91
C LEU A 479 0.60 -16.48 -7.11
N ALA A 480 -0.14 -15.38 -7.26
CA ALA A 480 0.42 -14.05 -7.45
C ALA A 480 0.61 -13.23 -6.15
N LYS A 481 0.38 -13.83 -4.97
CA LYS A 481 0.72 -13.14 -3.71
C LYS A 481 2.24 -13.12 -3.54
N THR A 482 2.78 -11.97 -3.13
CA THR A 482 4.23 -11.71 -3.04
C THR A 482 5.02 -12.82 -2.34
N LEU A 483 4.55 -13.31 -1.19
CA LEU A 483 5.26 -14.37 -0.47
C LEU A 483 5.07 -15.77 -1.03
N VAL A 484 4.00 -16.00 -1.80
CA VAL A 484 3.82 -17.24 -2.56
C VAL A 484 4.81 -17.27 -3.72
N LEU A 485 4.95 -16.17 -4.46
CA LEU A 485 5.99 -16.01 -5.48
C LEU A 485 7.40 -16.17 -4.90
N ASN A 486 7.62 -15.66 -3.69
CA ASN A 486 8.92 -15.75 -3.02
C ASN A 486 9.30 -17.17 -2.58
N LEU A 487 8.39 -18.16 -2.60
CA LEU A 487 8.71 -19.54 -2.20
C LEU A 487 9.80 -20.16 -3.09
N LEU A 488 9.76 -19.91 -4.40
CA LEU A 488 10.78 -20.42 -5.33
C LEU A 488 12.16 -19.83 -5.00
N THR A 489 12.23 -18.50 -4.82
CA THR A 489 13.46 -17.80 -4.43
C THR A 489 13.97 -18.28 -3.08
N LEU A 490 13.08 -18.38 -2.08
CA LEU A 490 13.44 -18.82 -0.74
C LEU A 490 14.08 -20.21 -0.74
N ARG A 491 13.53 -21.14 -1.53
CA ARG A 491 13.96 -22.54 -1.57
C ARG A 491 15.17 -22.78 -2.46
N PHE A 492 15.22 -22.15 -3.63
CA PHE A 492 16.18 -22.53 -4.68
C PHE A 492 17.29 -21.51 -4.90
N ALA A 493 17.16 -20.27 -4.42
CA ALA A 493 18.24 -19.28 -4.44
C ALA A 493 19.09 -19.28 -3.15
N ASN A 494 18.61 -19.92 -2.08
CA ASN A 494 19.29 -19.98 -0.78
C ASN A 494 19.72 -21.41 -0.48
N ARG A 495 21.02 -21.69 -0.63
CA ARG A 495 21.59 -23.04 -0.50
C ARG A 495 21.23 -23.69 0.84
N GLU A 496 21.38 -22.95 1.93
CA GLU A 496 21.15 -23.43 3.29
C GLU A 496 19.68 -23.78 3.50
N LEU A 497 18.76 -22.92 3.06
CA LEU A 497 17.32 -23.14 3.22
C LEU A 497 16.81 -24.28 2.34
N GLY A 498 17.33 -24.44 1.13
CA GLY A 498 16.94 -25.53 0.22
C GLY A 498 17.13 -26.93 0.83
N HIS A 499 18.23 -27.13 1.58
CA HIS A 499 18.51 -28.39 2.27
C HIS A 499 17.56 -28.65 3.45
N LEU A 500 17.01 -27.61 4.07
CA LEU A 500 16.09 -27.74 5.20
C LEU A 500 14.71 -28.27 4.81
N PHE A 501 14.31 -28.13 3.54
CA PHE A 501 13.02 -28.62 3.03
C PHE A 501 13.10 -30.11 2.68
N HIS A 502 13.35 -30.93 3.70
CA HIS A 502 13.49 -32.38 3.57
C HIS A 502 13.00 -33.10 4.82
N GLN A 503 12.52 -34.33 4.66
CA GLN A 503 12.03 -35.21 5.73
C GLN A 503 13.05 -35.46 6.85
N HIS A 504 14.34 -35.21 6.63
CA HIS A 504 15.35 -35.34 7.69
C HIS A 504 15.31 -34.19 8.69
N HIS A 505 14.83 -33.01 8.28
CA HIS A 505 14.81 -31.80 9.09
C HIS A 505 13.39 -31.39 9.50
N ILE A 506 12.40 -31.65 8.65
CA ILE A 506 11.00 -31.25 8.89
C ILE A 506 10.24 -32.36 9.60
N ALA A 507 9.49 -32.00 10.64
CA ALA A 507 8.57 -32.87 11.36
C ALA A 507 7.17 -32.84 10.73
N ASN A 508 6.67 -31.64 10.40
CA ASN A 508 5.39 -31.44 9.73
C ASN A 508 5.37 -30.09 8.99
N VAL A 509 4.48 -30.00 8.00
CA VAL A 509 4.19 -28.76 7.27
C VAL A 509 2.74 -28.39 7.52
N ARG A 510 2.46 -27.12 7.84
CA ARG A 510 1.10 -26.61 8.04
C ARG A 510 0.83 -25.46 7.10
N ILE A 511 -0.31 -25.52 6.42
CA ILE A 511 -0.80 -24.44 5.56
C ILE A 511 -2.16 -24.03 6.10
N THR A 512 -2.24 -22.84 6.67
CA THR A 512 -3.42 -22.36 7.39
C THR A 512 -4.02 -21.15 6.70
N PHE A 513 -5.33 -21.19 6.46
CA PHE A 513 -6.16 -20.08 6.03
C PHE A 513 -7.27 -19.86 7.06
N LYS A 514 -7.38 -18.63 7.56
CA LYS A 514 -8.45 -18.22 8.48
C LYS A 514 -9.05 -16.91 7.98
N GLU A 515 -10.37 -16.81 8.06
CA GLU A 515 -11.11 -15.57 7.90
C GLU A 515 -11.91 -15.29 9.17
N ALA A 516 -11.81 -14.07 9.70
CA ALA A 516 -12.60 -13.65 10.86
C ALA A 516 -14.07 -13.40 10.50
N ILE A 517 -14.39 -13.29 9.20
CA ILE A 517 -15.75 -13.11 8.70
C ILE A 517 -16.41 -14.45 8.37
N GLY A 518 -17.74 -14.51 8.52
CA GLY A 518 -18.56 -15.62 8.01
C GLY A 518 -18.81 -15.54 6.50
N VAL A 519 -19.89 -16.15 6.00
CA VAL A 519 -20.21 -16.19 4.56
C VAL A 519 -20.89 -14.93 3.99
N GLN A 520 -21.24 -13.95 4.85
CA GLN A 520 -21.69 -12.58 4.55
C GLN A 520 -22.39 -12.37 3.19
N GLY A 521 -23.70 -12.70 3.12
CA GLY A 521 -24.53 -12.42 1.95
C GLY A 521 -24.25 -13.30 0.72
N ARG A 522 -23.37 -14.29 0.85
CA ARG A 522 -23.09 -15.31 -0.18
C ARG A 522 -23.36 -16.73 0.31
N ALA A 523 -24.15 -16.88 1.38
CA ALA A 523 -24.38 -18.17 2.02
C ALA A 523 -24.98 -19.19 1.05
N GLY A 524 -26.00 -18.81 0.28
CA GLY A 524 -26.62 -19.69 -0.72
C GLY A 524 -25.65 -20.19 -1.81
N TYR A 525 -24.72 -19.34 -2.26
CA TYR A 525 -23.67 -19.75 -3.20
C TYR A 525 -22.63 -20.65 -2.51
N PHE A 526 -22.15 -20.25 -1.32
CA PHE A 526 -21.13 -20.98 -0.58
C PHE A 526 -21.59 -22.39 -0.18
N ASP A 527 -22.89 -22.58 0.10
CA ASP A 527 -23.48 -23.87 0.44
C ASP A 527 -23.26 -24.96 -0.63
N GLY A 528 -23.19 -24.54 -1.90
CA GLY A 528 -22.94 -25.45 -3.02
C GLY A 528 -21.48 -25.85 -3.22
N TYR A 529 -20.55 -25.23 -2.50
CA TYR A 529 -19.10 -25.46 -2.64
C TYR A 529 -18.44 -25.93 -1.34
N GLY A 530 -18.69 -25.22 -0.24
CA GLY A 530 -18.02 -25.43 1.04
C GLY A 530 -16.55 -25.04 1.04
N ILE A 531 -15.93 -25.04 2.23
CA ILE A 531 -14.57 -24.52 2.43
C ILE A 531 -13.49 -25.31 1.68
N ILE A 532 -13.71 -26.61 1.45
CA ILE A 532 -12.75 -27.47 0.76
C ILE A 532 -12.60 -27.03 -0.70
N ARG A 533 -13.72 -26.82 -1.42
CA ARG A 533 -13.70 -26.35 -2.81
C ARG A 533 -13.34 -24.87 -2.93
N ASP A 534 -13.79 -24.05 -1.97
CA ASP A 534 -13.55 -22.60 -2.02
C ASP A 534 -12.05 -22.25 -1.86
N ILE A 535 -11.35 -22.97 -0.96
CA ILE A 535 -10.00 -22.60 -0.48
C ILE A 535 -8.97 -23.74 -0.56
N MET A 536 -9.31 -24.97 -0.15
CA MET A 536 -8.30 -26.04 0.00
C MET A 536 -7.86 -26.63 -1.34
N GLN A 537 -8.84 -26.95 -2.20
CA GLN A 537 -8.61 -27.62 -3.49
C GLN A 537 -7.81 -26.75 -4.46
N ASN A 538 -7.93 -25.42 -4.34
CA ASN A 538 -7.22 -24.45 -5.17
C ASN A 538 -6.04 -23.82 -4.40
N HIS A 539 -6.28 -22.78 -3.61
CA HIS A 539 -5.28 -21.89 -3.03
C HIS A 539 -4.27 -22.64 -2.16
N LEU A 540 -4.73 -23.47 -1.23
CA LEU A 540 -3.80 -24.18 -0.33
C LEU A 540 -3.05 -25.28 -1.07
N MET A 541 -3.68 -25.94 -2.04
CA MET A 541 -3.02 -26.93 -2.88
C MET A 541 -1.92 -26.29 -3.74
N GLN A 542 -2.17 -25.11 -4.31
CA GLN A 542 -1.16 -24.37 -5.07
C GLN A 542 0.01 -23.90 -4.20
N VAL A 543 -0.25 -23.48 -2.96
CA VAL A 543 0.84 -23.17 -2.01
C VAL A 543 1.61 -24.45 -1.61
N LEU A 544 0.91 -25.58 -1.42
CA LEU A 544 1.54 -26.86 -1.10
C LEU A 544 2.52 -27.29 -2.20
N THR A 545 2.13 -27.21 -3.47
CA THR A 545 3.01 -27.63 -4.58
C THR A 545 4.30 -26.83 -4.59
N LEU A 546 4.24 -25.51 -4.39
CA LEU A 546 5.41 -24.64 -4.32
C LEU A 546 6.31 -24.93 -3.10
N VAL A 547 5.72 -25.31 -1.97
CA VAL A 547 6.47 -25.74 -0.77
C VAL A 547 7.15 -27.09 -1.00
N ALA A 548 6.51 -28.01 -1.72
CA ALA A 548 6.91 -29.40 -1.80
C ALA A 548 7.74 -29.79 -3.03
N MET A 549 7.63 -29.06 -4.16
CA MET A 549 8.23 -29.40 -5.45
C MET A 549 9.75 -29.57 -5.42
N GLU A 550 10.32 -30.36 -6.32
CA GLU A 550 11.77 -30.37 -6.51
C GLU A 550 12.24 -29.07 -7.18
N ALA A 551 13.57 -28.89 -7.25
CA ALA A 551 14.13 -27.81 -8.04
C ALA A 551 13.79 -28.06 -9.53
N PRO A 552 13.14 -27.10 -10.22
CA PRO A 552 12.83 -27.24 -11.63
C PRO A 552 14.11 -27.14 -12.47
N ALA A 553 14.07 -27.68 -13.69
CA ALA A 553 15.20 -27.64 -14.62
C ALA A 553 15.62 -26.20 -14.97
N SER A 554 14.65 -25.29 -15.03
CA SER A 554 14.87 -23.85 -15.15
C SER A 554 13.68 -23.08 -14.54
N LEU A 555 13.72 -21.74 -14.63
CA LEU A 555 12.58 -20.89 -14.26
C LEU A 555 11.55 -20.73 -15.39
N ALA A 556 11.70 -21.45 -16.52
CA ALA A 556 10.70 -21.47 -17.57
C ALA A 556 9.37 -22.01 -17.05
N ALA A 557 8.27 -21.49 -17.59
CA ALA A 557 6.94 -21.75 -17.05
C ALA A 557 6.52 -23.23 -17.12
N GLU A 558 6.96 -23.99 -18.12
CA GLU A 558 6.66 -25.42 -18.18
C GLU A 558 7.47 -26.21 -17.14
N ASP A 559 8.77 -25.95 -16.98
CA ASP A 559 9.62 -26.66 -16.00
C ASP A 559 9.11 -26.49 -14.57
N VAL A 560 8.64 -25.27 -14.21
CA VAL A 560 8.04 -25.00 -12.89
C VAL A 560 6.73 -25.77 -12.72
N ARG A 561 5.86 -25.77 -13.74
CA ARG A 561 4.56 -26.44 -13.69
C ARG A 561 4.69 -27.96 -13.69
N ASP A 562 5.66 -28.51 -14.39
CA ASP A 562 5.96 -29.95 -14.40
C ASP A 562 6.31 -30.46 -12.99
N GLU A 563 7.14 -29.71 -12.25
CA GLU A 563 7.48 -30.07 -10.87
C GLU A 563 6.30 -29.90 -9.90
N LYS A 564 5.39 -28.94 -10.14
CA LYS A 564 4.12 -28.83 -9.39
C LYS A 564 3.22 -30.04 -9.65
N VAL A 565 3.04 -30.45 -10.91
CA VAL A 565 2.22 -31.61 -11.29
C VAL A 565 2.80 -32.91 -10.72
N LYS A 566 4.14 -33.06 -10.77
CA LYS A 566 4.83 -34.21 -10.19
C LYS A 566 4.55 -34.37 -8.69
N VAL A 567 4.52 -33.27 -7.94
CA VAL A 567 4.08 -33.29 -6.54
C VAL A 567 2.65 -33.79 -6.41
N LEU A 568 1.71 -33.23 -7.18
CA LEU A 568 0.30 -33.60 -7.09
C LEU A 568 0.07 -35.08 -7.39
N LYS A 569 0.78 -35.64 -8.38
CA LYS A 569 0.76 -37.07 -8.71
C LYS A 569 1.24 -37.96 -7.58
N GLN A 570 2.11 -37.45 -6.71
CA GLN A 570 2.67 -38.17 -5.56
C GLN A 570 1.83 -38.03 -4.29
N ILE A 571 0.77 -37.21 -4.29
CA ILE A 571 -0.13 -37.07 -3.16
C ILE A 571 -1.11 -38.25 -3.14
N ARG A 572 -1.18 -38.91 -1.98
CA ARG A 572 -2.12 -39.99 -1.70
C ARG A 572 -3.56 -39.46 -1.69
N PRO A 573 -4.56 -40.26 -2.12
CA PRO A 573 -5.97 -39.94 -1.86
C PRO A 573 -6.21 -39.69 -0.36
N ILE A 574 -7.06 -38.71 -0.05
CA ILE A 574 -7.32 -38.33 1.35
C ILE A 574 -8.19 -39.38 2.04
N ASP A 575 -7.71 -39.89 3.18
CA ASP A 575 -8.51 -40.75 4.05
C ASP A 575 -9.50 -39.89 4.86
N ALA A 576 -10.72 -40.39 5.03
CA ALA A 576 -11.76 -39.75 5.82
C ALA A 576 -11.32 -39.53 7.27
N ARG A 577 -10.49 -40.42 7.85
CA ARG A 577 -9.96 -40.30 9.23
C ARG A 577 -8.94 -39.17 9.40
N ASP A 578 -8.36 -38.73 8.29
CA ASP A 578 -7.36 -37.68 8.19
C ASP A 578 -8.00 -36.33 7.82
N CYS A 579 -9.32 -36.22 8.04
CA CYS A 579 -10.12 -35.05 7.78
C CYS A 579 -11.08 -34.77 8.95
N VAL A 580 -11.12 -33.51 9.39
CA VAL A 580 -12.12 -32.97 10.33
C VAL A 580 -12.82 -31.82 9.65
N ILE A 581 -14.15 -31.83 9.64
CA ILE A 581 -14.98 -30.74 9.11
C ILE A 581 -15.80 -30.10 10.21
N GLY A 582 -16.09 -28.81 10.07
CA GLY A 582 -16.90 -28.06 11.02
C GLY A 582 -17.81 -27.02 10.37
N GLN A 583 -18.81 -26.58 11.14
CA GLN A 583 -19.73 -25.51 10.77
C GLN A 583 -19.91 -24.54 11.95
N TYR A 584 -19.66 -23.24 11.72
CA TYR A 584 -19.76 -22.25 12.79
C TYR A 584 -21.21 -22.02 13.26
N ASP A 585 -21.36 -21.68 14.53
CA ASP A 585 -22.65 -21.35 15.14
C ASP A 585 -23.24 -20.08 14.52
N GLY A 586 -24.50 -20.15 14.09
CA GLY A 586 -25.21 -19.08 13.38
C GLY A 586 -25.22 -19.24 11.85
N TYR A 587 -24.52 -20.21 11.26
CA TYR A 587 -24.61 -20.48 9.82
C TYR A 587 -26.04 -20.86 9.39
N GLN A 588 -26.75 -21.65 10.20
CA GLN A 588 -28.12 -22.07 9.96
C GLN A 588 -29.15 -20.93 10.11
N ASP A 589 -28.76 -19.81 10.71
CA ASP A 589 -29.63 -18.66 10.94
C ASP A 589 -29.68 -17.69 9.75
N ASP A 590 -28.79 -17.86 8.77
CA ASP A 590 -28.77 -17.06 7.56
C ASP A 590 -30.06 -17.29 6.73
N ALA A 591 -30.65 -16.20 6.24
CA ALA A 591 -31.94 -16.23 5.56
C ALA A 591 -31.91 -17.07 4.26
N ASP A 592 -30.80 -17.07 3.53
CA ASP A 592 -30.66 -17.87 2.31
C ASP A 592 -30.52 -19.36 2.65
N ILE A 593 -29.83 -19.68 3.76
CA ILE A 593 -29.69 -21.05 4.25
C ILE A 593 -31.03 -21.58 4.78
N ARG A 594 -31.81 -20.78 5.50
CA ARG A 594 -33.15 -21.18 5.95
C ARG A 594 -34.06 -21.55 4.76
N LYS A 595 -34.11 -20.69 3.74
CA LYS A 595 -34.85 -20.98 2.49
C LYS A 595 -34.33 -22.23 1.79
N LEU A 596 -33.01 -22.42 1.77
CA LEU A 596 -32.39 -23.60 1.17
C LEU A 596 -32.73 -24.88 1.94
N ASN A 597 -32.73 -24.83 3.27
CA ASN A 597 -33.11 -25.93 4.15
C ASN A 597 -34.57 -26.31 3.95
N GLU A 598 -35.47 -25.33 3.85
CA GLU A 598 -36.89 -25.56 3.54
C GLU A 598 -37.05 -26.26 2.17
N LYS A 599 -36.29 -25.82 1.15
CA LYS A 599 -36.30 -26.44 -0.18
C LYS A 599 -35.73 -27.86 -0.19
N LYS A 600 -34.65 -28.10 0.58
CA LYS A 600 -33.99 -29.41 0.68
C LYS A 600 -34.73 -30.39 1.61
N GLY A 601 -35.57 -29.90 2.52
CA GLY A 601 -36.25 -30.69 3.54
C GLY A 601 -35.36 -31.12 4.72
N HIS A 602 -34.12 -30.62 4.79
CA HIS A 602 -33.19 -30.92 5.88
C HIS A 602 -32.18 -29.76 6.10
N PRO A 603 -31.56 -29.64 7.29
CA PRO A 603 -30.53 -28.63 7.55
C PRO A 603 -29.29 -28.80 6.66
N SER A 604 -28.67 -27.69 6.27
CA SER A 604 -27.42 -27.72 5.50
C SER A 604 -26.29 -28.35 6.29
N ARG A 605 -25.53 -29.23 5.64
CA ARG A 605 -24.31 -29.84 6.17
C ARG A 605 -23.04 -29.23 5.55
N CYS A 606 -23.13 -28.03 4.97
CA CYS A 606 -21.98 -27.36 4.38
C CYS A 606 -20.89 -27.09 5.42
N ALA A 607 -19.67 -27.56 5.14
CA ALA A 607 -18.50 -27.31 5.98
C ALA A 607 -17.97 -25.89 5.75
N THR A 608 -17.97 -25.08 6.81
CA THR A 608 -17.34 -23.74 6.82
C THR A 608 -15.92 -23.76 7.41
N PHE A 609 -15.51 -24.91 7.95
CA PHE A 609 -14.19 -25.24 8.46
C PHE A 609 -13.76 -26.64 8.02
N ALA A 610 -12.48 -26.82 7.72
CA ALA A 610 -11.87 -28.12 7.53
C ALA A 610 -10.40 -28.15 7.99
N VAL A 611 -9.97 -29.32 8.47
CA VAL A 611 -8.57 -29.74 8.55
C VAL A 611 -8.42 -31.00 7.70
N VAL A 612 -7.45 -31.01 6.79
CA VAL A 612 -7.13 -32.13 5.90
C VAL A 612 -5.65 -32.43 6.01
N VAL A 613 -5.29 -33.71 6.13
CA VAL A 613 -3.90 -34.16 6.23
C VAL A 613 -3.54 -34.91 4.95
N LEU A 614 -2.42 -34.54 4.36
CA LEU A 614 -1.90 -35.09 3.12
C LEU A 614 -0.52 -35.70 3.35
N TYR A 615 -0.22 -36.74 2.58
CA TYR A 615 1.09 -37.39 2.54
C TYR A 615 1.55 -37.51 1.10
N LEU A 616 2.85 -37.25 0.88
CA LEU A 616 3.49 -37.30 -0.42
C LEU A 616 4.41 -38.53 -0.47
N ASP A 617 4.23 -39.37 -1.47
CA ASP A 617 5.04 -40.57 -1.70
C ASP A 617 6.27 -40.25 -2.56
N ASN A 618 7.23 -39.55 -1.95
CA ASN A 618 8.54 -39.29 -2.53
C ASN A 618 9.66 -39.28 -1.47
N GLU A 619 10.91 -39.28 -1.92
CA GLU A 619 12.08 -39.27 -1.04
C GLU A 619 12.13 -38.03 -0.15
N ARG A 620 11.75 -36.85 -0.68
CA ARG A 620 11.86 -35.59 0.06
C ARG A 620 10.91 -35.50 1.24
N TRP A 621 9.71 -36.06 1.14
CA TRP A 621 8.60 -35.83 2.07
C TRP A 621 8.02 -37.11 2.69
N SER A 622 8.68 -38.25 2.51
CA SER A 622 8.23 -39.51 3.09
C SER A 622 7.98 -39.39 4.60
N GLY A 623 6.78 -39.80 5.02
CA GLY A 623 6.37 -39.76 6.43
C GLY A 623 6.10 -38.37 7.02
N VAL A 624 6.27 -37.28 6.28
CA VAL A 624 5.99 -35.92 6.76
C VAL A 624 4.52 -35.57 6.48
N PRO A 625 3.69 -35.28 7.50
CA PRO A 625 2.31 -34.85 7.30
C PRO A 625 2.25 -33.40 6.82
N PHE A 626 1.48 -33.16 5.76
CA PHE A 626 1.08 -31.84 5.29
C PHE A 626 -0.34 -31.55 5.77
N ILE A 627 -0.46 -30.63 6.72
CA ILE A 627 -1.72 -30.30 7.38
C ILE A 627 -2.29 -29.01 6.78
N MET A 628 -3.38 -29.11 6.03
CA MET A 628 -4.16 -27.96 5.58
C MET A 628 -5.24 -27.63 6.60
N LYS A 629 -5.36 -26.37 7.01
CA LYS A 629 -6.43 -25.86 7.86
C LYS A 629 -7.08 -24.68 7.15
N ALA A 630 -8.39 -24.73 6.93
CA ALA A 630 -9.13 -23.63 6.33
C ALA A 630 -10.43 -23.39 7.11
N GLY A 631 -10.76 -22.14 7.43
CA GLY A 631 -12.02 -21.83 8.12
C GLY A 631 -12.47 -20.38 7.98
N LYS A 632 -13.79 -20.20 8.03
CA LYS A 632 -14.47 -18.90 8.16
C LYS A 632 -14.98 -18.70 9.60
N ALA A 633 -15.34 -17.47 9.95
CA ALA A 633 -15.79 -17.11 11.30
C ALA A 633 -14.78 -17.53 12.39
N MET A 634 -13.49 -17.35 12.09
CA MET A 634 -12.37 -17.71 12.95
C MET A 634 -11.98 -16.54 13.87
N GLU A 635 -11.10 -16.78 14.83
CA GLU A 635 -10.59 -15.80 15.79
C GLU A 635 -9.80 -14.66 15.13
N THR A 636 -9.11 -14.98 14.04
CA THR A 636 -8.24 -14.04 13.32
C THR A 636 -8.32 -14.28 11.81
N GLN A 637 -7.86 -13.30 11.04
CA GLN A 637 -7.70 -13.45 9.59
C GLN A 637 -6.21 -13.54 9.25
N HIS A 638 -5.78 -14.68 8.69
CA HIS A 638 -4.45 -14.83 8.14
C HIS A 638 -4.32 -16.03 7.19
N THR A 639 -3.28 -16.00 6.36
CA THR A 639 -2.80 -17.14 5.59
C THR A 639 -1.31 -17.35 5.88
N ILE A 640 -0.95 -18.53 6.37
CA ILE A 640 0.40 -18.82 6.87
C ILE A 640 0.84 -20.22 6.45
N VAL A 641 2.09 -20.34 6.00
CA VAL A 641 2.80 -21.62 5.89
C VAL A 641 3.76 -21.73 7.08
N ARG A 642 3.69 -22.84 7.83
CA ARG A 642 4.64 -23.17 8.91
C ARG A 642 5.34 -24.47 8.59
N LEU A 643 6.66 -24.48 8.64
CA LEU A 643 7.48 -25.69 8.60
C LEU A 643 8.05 -25.89 10.00
N GLN A 644 7.56 -26.90 10.72
CA GLN A 644 8.06 -27.23 12.04
C GLN A 644 9.18 -28.26 11.92
N PHE A 645 10.35 -27.93 12.48
CA PHE A 645 11.55 -28.77 12.41
C PHE A 645 11.47 -29.91 13.43
N LYS A 646 12.19 -31.00 13.20
CA LYS A 646 12.35 -32.08 14.18
C LYS A 646 13.02 -31.56 15.45
N LYS A 647 12.71 -32.19 16.58
CA LYS A 647 13.37 -31.92 17.85
C LYS A 647 14.88 -32.14 17.75
N ALA A 648 15.63 -31.40 18.55
CA ALA A 648 17.04 -31.71 18.77
C ALA A 648 17.19 -33.15 19.31
N PRO A 649 18.33 -33.81 19.05
CA PRO A 649 18.55 -35.19 19.52
C PRO A 649 18.37 -35.35 21.03
N PRO A 650 18.00 -36.55 21.52
CA PRO A 650 17.71 -36.81 22.95
C PRO A 650 18.85 -36.49 23.92
N HIS A 651 20.10 -36.44 23.45
CA HIS A 651 21.28 -36.06 24.23
C HIS A 651 21.67 -34.58 24.08
N SER A 652 20.70 -33.72 23.74
CA SER A 652 20.91 -32.27 23.72
C SER A 652 21.43 -31.79 25.07
N LEU A 653 22.56 -31.06 25.06
CA LEU A 653 23.15 -30.41 26.24
C LEU A 653 22.19 -29.42 26.92
N PHE A 654 21.11 -29.06 26.22
CA PHE A 654 20.09 -28.09 26.62
C PHE A 654 18.75 -28.75 27.03
N GLY A 655 18.66 -30.09 27.09
CA GLY A 655 17.43 -30.80 27.50
C GLY A 655 16.32 -30.81 26.43
N ASP A 656 15.08 -31.06 26.85
CA ASP A 656 13.91 -31.00 25.95
C ASP A 656 13.56 -29.54 25.67
N GLN A 657 13.72 -29.15 24.41
CA GLN A 657 13.55 -27.77 23.96
C GLN A 657 12.48 -27.66 22.88
N PRO A 658 11.83 -26.49 22.73
CA PRO A 658 10.93 -26.21 21.62
C PRO A 658 11.55 -26.50 20.25
N GLN A 659 10.72 -26.99 19.32
CA GLN A 659 11.11 -27.16 17.94
C GLN A 659 11.27 -25.80 17.25
N ASN A 660 12.24 -25.71 16.34
CA ASN A 660 12.36 -24.54 15.47
C ASN A 660 11.20 -24.52 14.48
N GLU A 661 10.84 -23.32 13.98
CA GLU A 661 9.79 -23.16 12.96
C GLU A 661 10.19 -22.11 11.95
N LEU A 662 10.08 -22.43 10.65
CA LEU A 662 10.09 -21.42 9.60
C LEU A 662 8.65 -21.05 9.28
N VAL A 663 8.34 -19.76 9.38
CA VAL A 663 6.99 -19.24 9.18
C VAL A 663 6.98 -18.23 8.05
N ILE A 664 6.07 -18.45 7.09
CA ILE A 664 5.86 -17.59 5.94
C ILE A 664 4.41 -17.11 6.03
N ARG A 665 4.22 -15.89 6.54
CA ARG A 665 2.90 -15.27 6.70
C ARG A 665 2.54 -14.54 5.41
N ILE A 666 1.77 -15.22 4.55
CA ILE A 666 1.34 -14.72 3.24
C ILE A 666 0.45 -13.47 3.38
N GLN A 667 -0.43 -13.42 4.38
CA GLN A 667 -1.27 -12.25 4.69
C GLN A 667 -1.92 -12.37 6.09
N PRO A 668 -2.36 -11.27 6.71
CA PRO A 668 -1.96 -9.88 6.45
C PRO A 668 -0.51 -9.64 6.93
N ARG A 669 0.07 -8.49 6.58
CA ARG A 669 1.44 -8.10 6.99
C ARG A 669 2.46 -9.16 6.61
N GLU A 670 2.73 -9.22 5.31
CA GLU A 670 3.65 -10.16 4.69
C GLU A 670 4.98 -10.20 5.43
N ALA A 671 5.29 -11.36 6.02
CA ALA A 671 6.53 -11.57 6.76
C ALA A 671 7.05 -13.00 6.61
N ILE A 672 8.37 -13.14 6.71
CA ILE A 672 9.06 -14.42 6.89
C ILE A 672 9.81 -14.35 8.20
N TYR A 673 9.63 -15.32 9.08
CA TYR A 673 10.40 -15.38 10.31
C TYR A 673 10.77 -16.81 10.71
N TYR A 674 11.93 -16.94 11.36
CA TYR A 674 12.46 -18.21 11.84
C TYR A 674 12.48 -18.21 13.36
N LYS A 675 11.65 -19.05 13.97
CA LYS A 675 11.63 -19.30 15.41
C LYS A 675 12.76 -20.25 15.76
N MET A 676 13.66 -19.81 16.63
CA MET A 676 14.83 -20.55 17.07
C MET A 676 15.17 -20.30 18.53
N LEU A 677 16.05 -21.10 19.11
CA LEU A 677 16.54 -20.91 20.47
C LEU A 677 17.76 -19.99 20.48
N ALA A 678 17.79 -19.05 21.41
CA ALA A 678 18.95 -18.21 21.69
C ALA A 678 19.18 -18.09 23.20
N LYS A 679 20.41 -17.79 23.60
CA LYS A 679 20.72 -17.49 25.00
C LYS A 679 19.88 -16.31 25.49
N LEU A 680 19.31 -16.43 26.68
CA LEU A 680 18.62 -15.33 27.35
C LEU A 680 19.59 -14.14 27.54
N PRO A 681 19.29 -12.94 27.00
CA PRO A 681 20.13 -11.77 27.22
C PRO A 681 20.21 -11.41 28.71
N GLY A 682 21.42 -11.12 29.20
CA GLY A 682 21.66 -10.72 30.60
C GLY A 682 22.59 -11.65 31.36
N LEU A 683 22.63 -11.46 32.69
CA LEU A 683 23.49 -12.19 33.64
C LEU A 683 22.89 -13.54 34.07
N GLY A 684 22.25 -14.27 33.14
CA GLY A 684 21.58 -15.54 33.42
C GLY A 684 22.42 -16.54 34.24
N GLN A 685 21.74 -17.47 34.91
CA GLN A 685 22.28 -18.42 35.88
C GLN A 685 23.16 -19.52 35.26
N GLY A 686 23.27 -19.61 33.93
CA GLY A 686 24.24 -20.48 33.28
C GLY A 686 24.09 -20.64 31.76
N PRO A 687 24.92 -21.49 31.13
CA PRO A 687 24.89 -21.72 29.68
C PRO A 687 23.61 -22.43 29.19
N ARG A 688 22.74 -22.93 30.09
CA ARG A 688 21.49 -23.62 29.75
C ARG A 688 20.27 -22.69 29.66
N ASP A 689 20.42 -21.41 29.98
CA ASP A 689 19.34 -20.44 29.93
C ASP A 689 19.11 -19.99 28.47
N VAL A 690 18.28 -20.76 27.77
CA VAL A 690 17.85 -20.48 26.39
C VAL A 690 16.38 -20.09 26.37
N GLN A 691 16.02 -19.20 25.45
CA GLN A 691 14.65 -18.81 25.16
C GLN A 691 14.38 -18.90 23.66
N GLN A 692 13.12 -19.11 23.29
CA GLN A 692 12.72 -19.00 21.89
C GLN A 692 12.71 -17.54 21.47
N THR A 693 13.33 -17.25 20.33
CA THR A 693 13.40 -15.93 19.70
C THR A 693 13.10 -16.06 18.21
N VAL A 694 13.05 -14.93 17.50
CA VAL A 694 12.73 -14.86 16.08
C VAL A 694 13.78 -14.08 15.30
N LEU A 695 14.19 -14.64 14.16
CA LEU A 695 14.80 -13.85 13.08
C LEU A 695 13.65 -13.41 12.16
N ASP A 696 13.42 -12.11 12.01
CA ASP A 696 12.24 -11.56 11.34
C ASP A 696 12.58 -10.75 10.08
N LEU A 697 11.76 -10.94 9.05
CA LEU A 697 11.70 -10.16 7.83
C LEU A 697 10.25 -9.73 7.58
N ASP A 698 9.86 -8.59 8.16
CA ASP A 698 8.63 -7.86 7.80
C ASP A 698 8.87 -7.10 6.48
N LEU A 699 8.21 -7.52 5.39
CA LEU A 699 8.46 -6.95 4.06
C LEU A 699 8.14 -5.44 4.02
N LYS A 700 7.06 -5.03 4.66
CA LYS A 700 6.63 -3.63 4.62
C LYS A 700 7.61 -2.73 5.35
N LYS A 701 8.07 -3.15 6.53
CA LYS A 701 9.06 -2.38 7.32
C LYS A 701 10.44 -2.42 6.66
N ARG A 702 10.89 -3.58 6.20
CA ARG A 702 12.26 -3.77 5.69
C ARG A 702 12.51 -3.07 4.35
N PHE A 703 11.50 -3.04 3.48
CA PHE A 703 11.58 -2.46 2.15
C PHE A 703 10.83 -1.13 2.04
N GLU A 704 10.34 -0.59 3.17
CA GLU A 704 9.60 0.68 3.24
C GLU A 704 8.47 0.79 2.19
N LEU A 705 7.81 -0.34 1.92
CA LEU A 705 6.82 -0.43 0.87
C LEU A 705 5.59 0.40 1.23
N ARG A 706 5.32 1.43 0.42
CA ARG A 706 4.07 2.18 0.50
C ARG A 706 2.85 1.29 0.16
N ARG A 707 3.05 0.35 -0.76
CA ARG A 707 2.03 -0.55 -1.30
C ARG A 707 2.69 -1.84 -1.80
N THR A 708 2.00 -2.96 -1.61
CA THR A 708 2.31 -4.24 -2.26
C THR A 708 1.32 -4.41 -3.41
N PRO A 709 1.76 -4.78 -4.64
CA PRO A 709 0.84 -5.06 -5.74
C PRO A 709 -0.20 -6.10 -5.34
N GLU A 710 -1.47 -5.91 -5.72
CA GLU A 710 -2.47 -6.95 -5.54
C GLU A 710 -2.22 -8.11 -6.52
N ALA A 711 -2.71 -9.29 -6.16
CA ALA A 711 -2.53 -10.50 -6.96
C ALA A 711 -3.02 -10.34 -8.42
N TYR A 712 -4.17 -9.67 -8.62
CA TYR A 712 -4.74 -9.49 -9.95
C TYR A 712 -3.89 -8.58 -10.85
N GLU A 713 -3.23 -7.56 -10.29
CA GLU A 713 -2.29 -6.73 -11.05
C GLU A 713 -1.15 -7.57 -11.61
N LYS A 714 -0.56 -8.39 -10.76
CA LYS A 714 0.55 -9.27 -11.15
C LYS A 714 0.11 -10.30 -12.19
N LEU A 715 -1.05 -10.94 -12.02
CA LEU A 715 -1.55 -11.90 -13.00
C LEU A 715 -1.85 -11.26 -14.35
N ILE A 716 -2.52 -10.11 -14.39
CA ILE A 716 -2.81 -9.41 -15.64
C ILE A 716 -1.50 -8.99 -16.33
N HIS A 717 -0.53 -8.49 -15.56
CA HIS A 717 0.80 -8.18 -16.07
C HIS A 717 1.50 -9.41 -16.67
N ASP A 718 1.46 -10.55 -16.00
CA ASP A 718 2.05 -11.80 -16.49
C ASP A 718 1.38 -12.28 -17.79
N VAL A 719 0.05 -12.12 -17.92
CA VAL A 719 -0.66 -12.43 -19.16
C VAL A 719 -0.23 -11.50 -20.29
N ILE A 720 0.04 -10.22 -20.02
CA ILE A 720 0.59 -9.29 -21.04
C ILE A 720 1.98 -9.76 -21.48
N GLN A 721 2.81 -10.24 -20.56
CA GLN A 721 4.12 -10.82 -20.89
C GLN A 721 4.05 -12.18 -21.58
N GLY A 722 2.92 -12.89 -21.46
CA GLY A 722 2.81 -14.28 -21.91
C GLY A 722 3.42 -15.28 -20.95
N GLU A 723 3.58 -14.90 -19.69
CA GLU A 723 4.16 -15.70 -18.62
C GLU A 723 3.08 -16.54 -17.93
N SER A 724 3.17 -17.86 -18.06
CA SER A 724 2.14 -18.80 -17.59
C SER A 724 2.47 -19.53 -16.28
N HIS A 725 3.63 -19.26 -15.67
CA HIS A 725 4.12 -19.99 -14.48
C HIS A 725 3.24 -19.79 -13.23
N ASN A 726 2.50 -18.67 -13.15
CA ASN A 726 1.57 -18.36 -12.06
C ASN A 726 0.10 -18.73 -12.36
N PHE A 727 -0.14 -19.58 -13.37
CA PHE A 727 -1.47 -19.99 -13.79
C PHE A 727 -1.62 -21.50 -13.70
N VAL A 728 -2.86 -21.95 -13.43
CA VAL A 728 -3.15 -23.36 -13.25
C VAL A 728 -3.23 -24.07 -14.61
N ARG A 729 -2.35 -25.04 -14.81
CA ARG A 729 -2.37 -25.90 -16.01
C ARG A 729 -3.50 -26.93 -15.92
N ARG A 730 -3.96 -27.41 -17.08
CA ARG A 730 -5.04 -28.42 -17.14
C ARG A 730 -4.76 -29.64 -16.26
N ASP A 731 -3.58 -30.24 -16.40
CA ASP A 731 -3.17 -31.43 -15.65
C ASP A 731 -2.98 -31.14 -14.15
N GLU A 732 -2.51 -29.94 -13.76
CA GLU A 732 -2.53 -29.51 -12.36
C GLU A 732 -3.95 -29.54 -11.77
N LEU A 733 -4.92 -29.03 -12.53
CA LEU A 733 -6.32 -29.00 -12.09
C LEU A 733 -6.91 -30.41 -11.97
N GLU A 734 -6.64 -31.28 -12.94
CA GLU A 734 -7.09 -32.68 -12.94
C GLU A 734 -6.54 -33.45 -11.73
N GLU A 735 -5.25 -33.30 -11.42
CA GLU A 735 -4.63 -33.94 -10.27
C GLU A 735 -5.11 -33.37 -8.93
N ALA A 736 -5.33 -32.05 -8.84
CA ALA A 736 -5.94 -31.44 -7.66
C ALA A 736 -7.33 -32.03 -7.38
N TRP A 737 -8.15 -32.24 -8.40
CA TRP A 737 -9.45 -32.91 -8.25
C TRP A 737 -9.32 -34.40 -7.92
N ARG A 738 -8.38 -35.13 -8.53
CA ARG A 738 -8.11 -36.54 -8.19
C ARG A 738 -7.88 -36.74 -6.68
N ILE A 739 -7.21 -35.79 -6.03
CA ILE A 739 -6.90 -35.85 -4.59
C ILE A 739 -8.15 -35.63 -3.72
N PHE A 740 -8.98 -34.63 -4.05
CA PHE A 740 -10.11 -34.22 -3.21
C PHE A 740 -11.44 -34.91 -3.52
N ASP A 741 -11.68 -35.34 -4.76
CA ASP A 741 -12.94 -35.95 -5.19
C ASP A 741 -13.38 -37.13 -4.30
N PRO A 742 -12.50 -38.10 -3.95
CA PRO A 742 -12.89 -39.22 -3.11
C PRO A 742 -13.38 -38.79 -1.72
N LEU A 743 -12.76 -37.77 -1.13
CA LEU A 743 -13.17 -37.22 0.16
C LEU A 743 -14.51 -36.50 0.02
N LEU A 744 -14.66 -35.62 -0.98
CA LEU A 744 -15.88 -34.85 -1.19
C LEU A 744 -17.10 -35.75 -1.42
N ARG A 745 -16.95 -36.81 -2.23
CA ARG A 745 -18.02 -37.80 -2.44
C ARG A 745 -18.43 -38.49 -1.15
N LYS A 746 -17.48 -38.88 -0.30
CA LYS A 746 -17.78 -39.48 1.01
C LYS A 746 -18.53 -38.49 1.91
N LEU A 747 -18.10 -37.23 1.95
CA LEU A 747 -18.76 -36.19 2.75
C LEU A 747 -20.18 -35.87 2.26
N GLU A 748 -20.49 -36.10 0.99
CA GLU A 748 -21.81 -35.87 0.40
C GLU A 748 -22.75 -37.07 0.53
N VAL A 749 -22.22 -38.30 0.48
CA VAL A 749 -23.01 -39.55 0.53
C VAL A 749 -23.21 -40.05 1.95
N GLU A 750 -22.22 -39.89 2.84
CA GLU A 750 -22.34 -40.35 4.23
C GLU A 750 -23.25 -39.41 5.01
N GLU A 751 -24.56 -39.70 5.04
CA GLU A 751 -25.55 -38.93 5.80
C GLU A 751 -25.20 -38.77 7.29
N GLU A 752 -24.31 -39.61 7.82
CA GLU A 752 -23.85 -39.60 9.21
C GLU A 752 -22.77 -38.56 9.52
N ARG A 753 -22.08 -37.99 8.51
CA ARG A 753 -21.02 -36.99 8.75
C ARG A 753 -21.60 -35.57 8.87
N VAL A 754 -22.13 -35.29 10.05
CA VAL A 754 -22.51 -33.92 10.45
C VAL A 754 -21.25 -33.11 10.77
N PRO A 755 -21.06 -31.91 10.20
CA PRO A 755 -19.94 -31.04 10.56
C PRO A 755 -19.98 -30.69 12.06
N GLU A 756 -18.81 -30.74 12.70
CA GLU A 756 -18.69 -30.35 14.11
C GLU A 756 -19.01 -28.87 14.30
N ARG A 757 -19.82 -28.55 15.31
CA ARG A 757 -20.13 -27.15 15.61
C ARG A 757 -18.95 -26.46 16.26
N TYR A 758 -18.76 -25.18 15.94
CA TYR A 758 -17.78 -24.34 16.62
C TYR A 758 -18.28 -22.91 16.76
N VAL A 759 -17.91 -22.26 17.85
CA VAL A 759 -18.35 -20.90 18.17
C VAL A 759 -17.75 -19.92 17.16
N PHE A 760 -18.54 -18.95 16.69
CA PHE A 760 -18.05 -17.85 15.85
C PHE A 760 -16.93 -17.10 16.58
N GLY A 761 -15.78 -16.93 15.93
CA GLY A 761 -14.59 -16.30 16.51
C GLY A 761 -13.70 -17.26 17.31
N SER A 762 -13.97 -18.57 17.29
CA SER A 762 -13.08 -19.59 17.87
C SER A 762 -12.07 -20.14 16.86
N ARG A 763 -11.14 -20.98 17.32
CA ARG A 763 -10.10 -21.65 16.49
C ARG A 763 -10.62 -22.82 15.65
N GLY A 764 -11.92 -23.06 15.64
CA GLY A 764 -12.58 -24.22 15.05
C GLY A 764 -12.87 -25.34 16.06
N PRO A 765 -13.32 -26.52 15.59
CA PRO A 765 -13.67 -27.65 16.46
C PRO A 765 -12.48 -28.23 17.24
N LEU A 766 -12.71 -28.69 18.48
CA LEU A 766 -11.68 -29.31 19.32
C LEU A 766 -11.04 -30.56 18.68
N LYS A 767 -11.83 -31.37 17.98
CA LYS A 767 -11.33 -32.55 17.22
C LYS A 767 -10.26 -32.20 16.19
N ALA A 768 -10.28 -30.97 15.66
CA ALA A 768 -9.27 -30.51 14.73
C ALA A 768 -7.91 -30.33 15.43
N ASP A 769 -7.92 -29.81 16.66
CA ASP A 769 -6.71 -29.67 17.48
C ASP A 769 -6.18 -31.04 17.92
N GLU A 770 -7.07 -31.97 18.32
CA GLU A 770 -6.70 -33.36 18.65
C GLU A 770 -6.04 -34.09 17.47
N LEU A 771 -6.58 -33.92 16.25
CA LEU A 771 -5.99 -34.47 15.03
C LEU A 771 -4.58 -33.92 14.80
N ILE A 772 -4.40 -32.61 14.93
CA ILE A 772 -3.12 -31.92 14.72
C ILE A 772 -2.08 -32.36 15.76
N ASP A 773 -2.48 -32.47 17.02
CA ASP A 773 -1.58 -32.86 18.11
C ASP A 773 -1.12 -34.32 17.99
N ARG A 774 -2.01 -35.22 17.54
CA ARG A 774 -1.68 -36.62 17.24
C ARG A 774 -0.65 -36.76 16.13
N LEU A 775 -0.62 -35.83 15.18
CA LEU A 775 0.36 -35.79 14.08
C LEU A 775 1.71 -35.19 14.50
N GLY A 776 1.89 -34.92 15.79
CA GLY A 776 3.16 -34.49 16.37
C GLY A 776 3.45 -33.00 16.20
N TYR A 777 2.46 -32.19 15.78
CA TYR A 777 2.60 -30.75 15.87
C TYR A 777 2.56 -30.31 17.34
N ARG A 778 3.55 -29.50 17.74
CA ARG A 778 3.61 -28.94 19.09
C ARG A 778 3.45 -27.42 19.05
N ARG A 779 2.60 -26.88 19.93
CA ARG A 779 2.44 -25.44 20.09
C ARG A 779 3.45 -24.93 21.11
N TYR A 780 4.16 -23.87 20.74
CA TYR A 780 5.10 -23.17 21.62
C TYR A 780 4.77 -21.68 21.58
N THR A 781 4.40 -21.13 22.73
CA THR A 781 4.15 -19.69 22.91
C THR A 781 5.49 -18.97 23.05
N VAL A 782 5.76 -18.00 22.17
CA VAL A 782 6.93 -17.13 22.29
C VAL A 782 6.57 -16.00 23.25
N THR A 783 7.07 -16.05 24.49
CA THR A 783 6.86 -15.00 25.48
C THR A 783 7.96 -13.93 25.37
N GLY A 784 7.58 -12.65 25.48
CA GLY A 784 8.54 -11.55 25.69
C GLY A 784 9.25 -10.96 24.47
N VAL A 785 8.78 -11.19 23.23
CA VAL A 785 9.32 -10.51 22.04
C VAL A 785 8.47 -9.26 21.70
N PRO A 786 8.99 -8.03 21.86
CA PRO A 786 8.25 -6.81 21.53
C PRO A 786 7.89 -6.76 20.04
N GLY A 787 6.62 -6.47 19.73
CA GLY A 787 6.14 -6.25 18.35
C GLY A 787 5.48 -7.46 17.67
N PHE A 788 5.38 -8.60 18.34
CA PHE A 788 4.54 -9.73 17.95
C PHE A 788 3.46 -9.93 19.01
N ALA A 789 2.18 -9.95 18.63
CA ALA A 789 1.11 -10.33 19.55
C ALA A 789 1.18 -11.84 19.83
N GLU A 790 0.66 -12.32 20.96
CA GLU A 790 0.49 -13.77 21.18
C GLU A 790 -0.28 -14.42 20.00
N ASP A 791 -1.24 -13.68 19.43
CA ASP A 791 -2.03 -14.07 18.25
C ASP A 791 -1.22 -14.17 16.94
N ASP A 792 -0.04 -13.55 16.83
CA ASP A 792 0.82 -13.67 15.63
C ASP A 792 1.50 -15.05 15.56
N PHE A 793 1.59 -15.75 16.69
CA PHE A 793 2.28 -17.02 16.83
C PHE A 793 1.35 -18.26 16.73
N ASP A 794 0.02 -18.08 16.72
CA ASP A 794 -0.98 -19.15 16.97
C ASP A 794 -1.89 -19.57 15.79
#